data_AF-A0A0X1T5M8-F1
#
_entry.id   AF-A0A0X1T5M8-F1
#
_cell.length_a   1.000
_cell.length_b   1.000
_cell.length_c   1.000
_cell.angle_alpha   90.00
_cell.angle_beta   90.00
_cell.angle_gamma   90.00
#
_symmetry.space_group_name_H-M   'P 1'
#
loop_
_entity.id
_entity.type
_entity.pdbx_description
1 polymer ?
#
loop_
_entity_poly.entity_id
_entity_poly.type
_entity_poly.pdbx_seq_one_letter_code
_entity_poly.pdbx_strand_id
1 'polypeptide(L)'
;MIKEHLPAWLLDASREQRSALRQNLLASFNSQHEVQQMMAKLLSPAHFVKPLLEQVIAVNFRLTLDVERATFVHVRKNDYFFGLISVQGQTTEQTLLSASLRNFEEALTGIDIYGAGSGIYLTAGDRNSKTRIKPEEFALVCRRLDFGGLYQAHLRSVLRVADPADDDIESSTQDLLIKSYKDAFAVAIHMAILQKKISTDCYRVLLDVLNARYVVRRNTQPCSLLEFLDLDVSEVLVIGLDANDGTHPCIVYIPQDPIAPLARYDSLEDFEDELIHRLLSRSYQRFFSRFLPISDRGQLLNQLIRQAMRQKWRPPSGPIPLPPPLWLALQPISGDVFQSLRDRRVQQSERHGREVVVPTADIDSQARQRQLQVYENAGLGALTLAASFIPVVGDILLIFTGAQLLQGVYQGFEAWRRDDKVEALNYLMDVAEQVALMGASAGAIKAAGFVNSLIRVKLSPTRFSLWKSDLAPYRQSFELPEALLPDEQGLYDYQGKHYLSLDGHLYEVGPDSSSSGWSIRHPDDPWAYSPPLLQNGSGAWRTLHENPQDWSELKRLRRLGPIAADTPTEDLAPILHASASDSNLLLELHRDNQSPPAQLLDTLKRFQFDRQIQHQQLHASPPVNDGATPSGTIGKTASKRFEELYQQSEQVEGPLPEQIRRDFPDLPKSYVQAMAKSINPAEALQIQGQKSLPPYLKDEAELFMQDVDTARVHEGLYLRTTFNPASDQLVLQTLEALPGWSGDVRLEPYSATPTEPPTATVGNHAAASVKRLLREGSRYRVYDTDSLQIFAPTDLYSAIGQALPETELDNLGFRGPNRNSALKQALIHKIRQLSTSPAVMRRIPAPPPSRPYQTGHALDTHFALATPPSELTPVSEGLYQDTFSRHYIQEGGRYFQVESSDFGWKLIDARNPFRCYRPVVRLRDGHWEINPAIGLKGGAPGPVQSKIELPESESNMVTALEYVEPEPFTDEDLQRMKAIKSYQHQPNRMGEYDRVNNGRYPLRDLLGRPLRIKRIQRTSDPTGSGLHYQAQDILPYLRWDNHEGVAKLYEEKLLVRAFTAEDAKFPQEQSMIGQAMVVARKPLKAGEAIGVYGGNFIPFHVSSARKDPFVIDILPDPPTGRPKWDRLVLTGDNIISRINSIFEYEGALFPVDVEIAKDRLESYLLSAFFTTRDIPADEELRWNYGYTEEGIRSTFAEPETDL
;
A
#
# COMPACT_ATOMS: atom_id res chain seq x y z
N MET A 1 -1.24 13.30 -31.82
CA MET A 1 -1.77 11.93 -31.65
C MET A 1 -3.16 11.72 -32.26
N ILE A 2 -4.27 12.20 -31.68
CA ILE A 2 -5.63 11.90 -32.21
C ILE A 2 -5.76 12.26 -33.70
N LYS A 3 -5.28 13.45 -34.08
CA LYS A 3 -5.18 13.92 -35.47
C LYS A 3 -4.46 12.95 -36.43
N GLU A 4 -3.46 12.19 -35.97
CA GLU A 4 -2.74 11.21 -36.81
C GLU A 4 -3.54 9.92 -37.05
N HIS A 5 -4.59 9.67 -36.27
CA HIS A 5 -5.37 8.43 -36.28
C HIS A 5 -6.83 8.66 -36.73
N LEU A 6 -7.24 9.91 -36.97
CA LEU A 6 -8.52 10.25 -37.59
C LEU A 6 -8.49 9.87 -39.09
N PRO A 7 -9.50 9.16 -39.62
CA PRO A 7 -9.50 8.76 -41.02
C PRO A 7 -9.84 9.93 -41.95
N ALA A 8 -9.16 10.00 -43.10
CA ALA A 8 -9.31 11.09 -44.06
C ALA A 8 -10.78 11.37 -44.47
N TRP A 9 -11.58 10.32 -44.70
CA TRP A 9 -12.99 10.45 -45.07
C TRP A 9 -13.86 11.19 -44.02
N LEU A 10 -13.44 11.21 -42.75
CA LEU A 10 -14.13 11.95 -41.69
C LEU A 10 -13.71 13.43 -41.67
N LEU A 11 -12.49 13.73 -42.09
CA LEU A 11 -11.98 15.10 -42.23
C LEU A 11 -12.51 15.77 -43.50
N ASP A 12 -12.62 15.02 -44.60
CA ASP A 12 -13.18 15.47 -45.88
C ASP A 12 -14.70 15.76 -45.83
N ALA A 13 -15.40 15.29 -44.80
CA ALA A 13 -16.84 15.40 -44.66
C ALA A 13 -17.31 16.82 -44.31
N SER A 14 -18.51 17.21 -44.77
CA SER A 14 -19.12 18.49 -44.41
C SER A 14 -19.39 18.60 -42.90
N ARG A 15 -19.64 19.82 -42.40
CA ARG A 15 -19.93 20.06 -40.98
C ARG A 15 -21.25 19.39 -40.57
N GLU A 16 -22.24 19.47 -41.45
CA GLU A 16 -23.58 18.89 -41.32
C GLU A 16 -23.47 17.36 -41.31
N GLN A 17 -22.65 16.79 -42.20
CA GLN A 17 -22.36 15.35 -42.25
C GLN A 17 -21.68 14.84 -40.97
N ARG A 18 -20.67 15.56 -40.45
CA ARG A 18 -20.01 15.23 -39.18
C ARG A 18 -20.96 15.36 -37.99
N SER A 19 -21.80 16.38 -37.96
CA SER A 19 -22.81 16.59 -36.92
C SER A 19 -23.86 15.47 -36.91
N ALA A 20 -24.40 15.10 -38.07
CA ALA A 20 -25.32 13.98 -38.21
C ALA A 20 -24.68 12.65 -37.77
N LEU A 21 -23.42 12.40 -38.16
CA LEU A 21 -22.70 11.20 -37.70
C LEU A 21 -22.50 11.21 -36.17
N ARG A 22 -22.12 12.35 -35.56
CA ARG A 22 -21.97 12.50 -34.10
C ARG A 22 -23.28 12.17 -33.36
N GLN A 23 -24.40 12.71 -33.83
CA GLN A 23 -25.72 12.48 -33.24
C GLN A 23 -26.12 11.00 -33.30
N ASN A 24 -25.96 10.35 -34.46
CA ASN A 24 -26.30 8.93 -34.62
C ASN A 24 -25.36 8.01 -33.83
N LEU A 25 -24.04 8.32 -33.75
CA LEU A 25 -23.10 7.57 -32.91
C LEU A 25 -23.49 7.63 -31.43
N LEU A 26 -23.90 8.82 -30.94
CA LEU A 26 -24.39 9.00 -29.57
C LEU A 26 -25.74 8.30 -29.33
N ALA A 27 -26.66 8.31 -30.30
CA ALA A 27 -27.94 7.59 -30.19
C ALA A 27 -27.70 6.07 -30.08
N SER A 28 -26.95 5.50 -31.03
CA SER A 28 -26.58 4.08 -31.10
C SER A 28 -25.84 3.61 -29.85
N PHE A 29 -24.93 4.44 -29.31
CA PHE A 29 -24.25 4.15 -28.07
C PHE A 29 -25.21 4.10 -26.86
N ASN A 30 -26.17 5.03 -26.79
CA ASN A 30 -27.13 5.08 -25.69
C ASN A 30 -28.14 3.91 -25.75
N SER A 31 -28.72 3.63 -26.91
CA SER A 31 -29.73 2.56 -27.06
C SER A 31 -29.11 1.16 -26.93
N GLN A 32 -27.87 0.94 -27.37
CA GLN A 32 -27.17 -0.31 -27.06
C GLN A 32 -26.87 -0.49 -25.57
N HIS A 33 -26.58 0.59 -24.83
CA HIS A 33 -26.42 0.50 -23.37
C HIS A 33 -27.76 0.25 -22.64
N GLU A 34 -28.87 0.80 -23.13
CA GLU A 34 -30.22 0.46 -22.64
C GLU A 34 -30.53 -1.03 -22.87
N VAL A 35 -30.21 -1.57 -24.06
CA VAL A 35 -30.31 -3.00 -24.35
C VAL A 35 -29.36 -3.84 -23.48
N GLN A 36 -28.14 -3.38 -23.20
CA GLN A 36 -27.21 -4.05 -22.27
C GLN A 36 -27.81 -4.17 -20.86
N GLN A 37 -28.40 -3.09 -20.33
CA GLN A 37 -29.07 -3.10 -19.02
C GLN A 37 -30.31 -4.01 -18.99
N MET A 38 -30.99 -4.19 -20.13
CA MET A 38 -32.08 -5.15 -20.28
C MET A 38 -31.55 -6.60 -20.30
N MET A 39 -30.52 -6.89 -21.10
CA MET A 39 -29.91 -8.23 -21.19
C MET A 39 -29.31 -8.68 -19.86
N ALA A 40 -28.73 -7.77 -19.07
CA ALA A 40 -28.18 -8.06 -17.75
C ALA A 40 -29.20 -8.59 -16.71
N LYS A 41 -30.51 -8.52 -17.01
CA LYS A 41 -31.58 -9.12 -16.18
C LYS A 41 -31.82 -10.61 -16.50
N LEU A 42 -31.20 -11.12 -17.56
CA LEU A 42 -31.24 -12.54 -17.90
C LEU A 42 -30.24 -13.31 -17.02
N LEU A 43 -30.74 -14.21 -16.18
CA LEU A 43 -29.89 -15.12 -15.40
C LEU A 43 -29.36 -16.24 -16.29
N SER A 44 -28.11 -16.68 -16.09
CA SER A 44 -27.61 -17.86 -16.81
C SER A 44 -28.33 -19.12 -16.31
N PRO A 45 -28.47 -20.18 -17.13
CA PRO A 45 -29.20 -21.39 -16.77
C PRO A 45 -28.81 -22.01 -15.43
N ALA A 46 -27.51 -22.02 -15.10
CA ALA A 46 -27.02 -22.49 -13.81
C ALA A 46 -27.51 -21.61 -12.64
N HIS A 47 -27.36 -20.28 -12.74
CA HIS A 47 -27.80 -19.33 -11.71
C HIS A 47 -29.32 -19.28 -11.54
N PHE A 48 -30.09 -19.57 -12.59
CA PHE A 48 -31.55 -19.66 -12.52
C PHE A 48 -32.00 -20.97 -11.86
N VAL A 49 -31.46 -22.12 -12.30
CA VAL A 49 -31.93 -23.44 -11.85
C VAL A 49 -31.37 -23.83 -10.48
N LYS A 50 -30.11 -23.49 -10.14
CA LYS A 50 -29.46 -23.88 -8.88
C LYS A 50 -30.28 -23.52 -7.61
N PRO A 51 -30.66 -22.25 -7.35
CA PRO A 51 -31.37 -21.90 -6.12
C PRO A 51 -32.77 -22.52 -6.06
N LEU A 52 -33.46 -22.62 -7.21
CA LEU A 52 -34.77 -23.27 -7.30
C LEU A 52 -34.66 -24.78 -6.99
N LEU A 53 -33.63 -25.44 -7.51
CA LEU A 53 -33.37 -26.87 -7.28
C LEU A 53 -32.99 -27.15 -5.81
N GLU A 54 -32.11 -26.33 -5.23
CA GLU A 54 -31.72 -26.43 -3.81
C GLU A 54 -32.93 -26.22 -2.88
N GLN A 55 -33.74 -25.20 -3.15
CA GLN A 55 -34.99 -24.94 -2.41
C GLN A 55 -35.97 -26.12 -2.51
N VAL A 56 -36.14 -26.70 -3.70
CA VAL A 56 -37.04 -27.83 -3.94
C VAL A 56 -36.55 -29.11 -3.26
N ILE A 57 -35.24 -29.36 -3.22
CA ILE A 57 -34.67 -30.48 -2.46
C ILE A 57 -34.89 -30.29 -0.95
N ALA A 58 -34.69 -29.07 -0.44
CA ALA A 58 -34.94 -28.72 0.96
C ALA A 58 -36.41 -28.90 1.36
N VAL A 59 -37.36 -28.48 0.51
CA VAL A 59 -38.81 -28.62 0.79
C VAL A 59 -39.28 -30.06 0.64
N ASN A 60 -39.03 -30.70 -0.51
CA ASN A 60 -39.62 -32.01 -0.83
C ASN A 60 -38.91 -33.17 -0.13
N PHE A 61 -37.58 -33.10 0.00
CA PHE A 61 -36.77 -34.20 0.54
C PHE A 61 -36.16 -33.91 1.92
N ARG A 62 -36.42 -32.72 2.49
CA ARG A 62 -35.92 -32.27 3.82
C ARG A 62 -34.42 -32.52 3.99
N LEU A 63 -33.66 -32.10 2.98
CA LEU A 63 -32.21 -32.26 2.85
C LEU A 63 -31.61 -31.00 2.23
N THR A 64 -30.43 -30.60 2.69
CA THR A 64 -29.61 -29.57 2.04
C THR A 64 -28.47 -30.26 1.30
N LEU A 65 -28.42 -30.10 -0.02
CA LEU A 65 -27.41 -30.71 -0.90
C LEU A 65 -26.76 -29.63 -1.77
N ASP A 66 -25.45 -29.67 -1.92
CA ASP A 66 -24.75 -28.95 -2.99
C ASP A 66 -25.06 -29.67 -4.32
N VAL A 67 -25.87 -29.03 -5.17
CA VAL A 67 -26.35 -29.61 -6.43
C VAL A 67 -25.30 -29.63 -7.55
N GLU A 68 -24.15 -28.99 -7.34
CA GLU A 68 -23.01 -29.01 -8.26
C GLU A 68 -22.00 -30.09 -7.87
N ARG A 69 -21.96 -30.53 -6.61
CA ARG A 69 -21.13 -31.66 -6.14
C ARG A 69 -21.87 -33.00 -6.09
N ALA A 70 -23.14 -33.00 -5.69
CA ALA A 70 -23.94 -34.22 -5.58
C ALA A 70 -24.22 -34.80 -6.98
N THR A 71 -24.05 -36.12 -7.15
CA THR A 71 -24.24 -36.79 -8.44
C THR A 71 -25.51 -37.63 -8.50
N PHE A 72 -26.17 -37.55 -9.65
CA PHE A 72 -27.21 -38.47 -10.11
C PHE A 72 -26.54 -39.61 -10.89
N VAL A 73 -26.62 -40.83 -10.35
CA VAL A 73 -26.09 -42.05 -10.99
C VAL A 73 -27.25 -42.90 -11.47
N HIS A 74 -27.30 -43.18 -12.77
CA HIS A 74 -28.26 -44.07 -13.40
C HIS A 74 -27.53 -45.26 -14.01
N VAL A 75 -27.74 -46.44 -13.43
CA VAL A 75 -27.37 -47.74 -14.00
C VAL A 75 -28.59 -48.27 -14.72
N ARG A 76 -28.53 -48.46 -16.05
CA ARG A 76 -29.62 -49.14 -16.77
C ARG A 76 -29.75 -50.60 -16.29
N LYS A 77 -30.97 -51.11 -16.14
CA LYS A 77 -31.20 -52.57 -16.04
C LYS A 77 -30.75 -53.23 -17.35
N ASN A 78 -30.05 -54.36 -17.25
CA ASN A 78 -29.61 -55.12 -18.41
C ASN A 78 -30.76 -56.01 -18.90
N ASP A 79 -31.14 -55.90 -20.18
CA ASP A 79 -31.89 -56.96 -20.83
C ASP A 79 -30.99 -58.20 -20.99
N TYR A 80 -31.32 -59.26 -20.25
CA TYR A 80 -30.59 -60.51 -20.30
C TYR A 80 -30.95 -61.29 -21.58
N PHE A 81 -30.07 -61.29 -22.57
CA PHE A 81 -30.25 -62.11 -23.76
C PHE A 81 -30.25 -63.60 -23.37
N PHE A 82 -31.43 -64.22 -23.37
CA PHE A 82 -31.70 -65.59 -22.90
C PHE A 82 -31.11 -65.92 -21.50
N GLY A 83 -31.04 -64.94 -20.58
CA GLY A 83 -30.59 -65.17 -19.19
C GLY A 83 -29.08 -65.42 -19.02
N LEU A 84 -28.29 -65.48 -20.10
CA LEU A 84 -26.91 -66.01 -20.06
C LEU A 84 -25.81 -64.97 -20.28
N ILE A 85 -26.13 -63.80 -20.84
CA ILE A 85 -25.15 -62.74 -21.09
C ILE A 85 -25.67 -61.42 -20.52
N SER A 86 -24.97 -60.87 -19.54
CA SER A 86 -25.12 -59.47 -19.15
C SER A 86 -24.22 -58.60 -20.02
N VAL A 87 -24.81 -57.91 -21.01
CA VAL A 87 -24.16 -56.73 -21.59
C VAL A 87 -23.94 -55.73 -20.45
N GLN A 88 -22.76 -55.11 -20.35
CA GLN A 88 -22.52 -54.10 -19.33
C GLN A 88 -23.42 -52.88 -19.59
N GLY A 89 -24.46 -52.72 -18.78
CA GLY A 89 -25.36 -51.57 -18.82
C GLY A 89 -24.59 -50.28 -18.65
N GLN A 90 -24.78 -49.35 -19.60
CA GLN A 90 -24.23 -48.00 -19.48
C GLN A 90 -24.66 -47.39 -18.15
N THR A 91 -23.67 -47.04 -17.34
CA THR A 91 -23.86 -46.21 -16.15
C THR A 91 -23.59 -44.77 -16.57
N THR A 92 -24.55 -43.88 -16.36
CA THR A 92 -24.34 -42.44 -16.52
C THR A 92 -24.27 -41.78 -15.14
N GLU A 93 -23.27 -40.93 -14.95
CA GLU A 93 -23.06 -40.13 -13.75
C GLU A 93 -22.90 -38.66 -14.16
N GLN A 94 -23.66 -37.78 -13.51
CA GLN A 94 -23.66 -36.33 -13.74
C GLN A 94 -24.13 -35.60 -12.49
N THR A 95 -23.85 -34.30 -12.34
CA THR A 95 -24.30 -33.53 -11.17
C THR A 95 -25.83 -33.37 -11.13
N LEU A 96 -26.42 -33.14 -9.96
CA LEU A 96 -27.87 -32.87 -9.85
C LEU A 96 -28.31 -31.68 -10.71
N LEU A 97 -27.49 -30.63 -10.79
CA LEU A 97 -27.72 -29.48 -11.66
C LEU A 97 -27.67 -29.88 -13.15
N SER A 98 -26.66 -30.64 -13.58
CA SER A 98 -26.54 -31.13 -14.97
C SER A 98 -27.73 -32.00 -15.38
N ALA A 99 -28.20 -32.87 -14.49
CA ALA A 99 -29.38 -33.70 -14.72
C ALA A 99 -30.65 -32.85 -14.84
N SER A 100 -30.83 -31.87 -13.95
CA SER A 100 -32.04 -31.04 -13.90
C SER A 100 -32.16 -30.08 -15.09
N LEU A 101 -31.04 -29.55 -15.60
CA LEU A 101 -30.99 -28.74 -16.83
C LEU A 101 -31.45 -29.54 -18.07
N ARG A 102 -31.10 -30.83 -18.13
CA ARG A 102 -31.53 -31.75 -19.20
C ARG A 102 -32.97 -32.24 -19.06
N ASN A 103 -33.57 -32.10 -17.88
CA ASN A 103 -34.86 -32.69 -17.51
C ASN A 103 -34.84 -34.23 -17.65
N PHE A 104 -35.99 -34.88 -17.42
CA PHE A 104 -36.10 -36.34 -17.39
C PHE A 104 -37.20 -36.84 -18.32
N GLU A 105 -36.93 -37.91 -19.06
CA GLU A 105 -37.93 -38.66 -19.85
C GLU A 105 -39.02 -39.23 -18.92
N GLU A 106 -40.27 -39.34 -19.38
CA GLU A 106 -41.38 -39.82 -18.54
C GLU A 106 -41.11 -41.22 -17.97
N ALA A 107 -40.51 -42.10 -18.78
CA ALA A 107 -40.10 -43.45 -18.39
C ALA A 107 -39.17 -43.49 -17.17
N LEU A 108 -38.37 -42.44 -16.92
CA LEU A 108 -37.47 -42.36 -15.77
C LEU A 108 -38.19 -42.01 -14.45
N THR A 109 -39.47 -41.65 -14.49
CA THR A 109 -40.31 -41.49 -13.28
C THR A 109 -40.93 -42.81 -12.81
N GLY A 110 -40.78 -43.89 -13.59
CA GLY A 110 -41.34 -45.20 -13.27
C GLY A 110 -40.64 -45.89 -12.09
N ILE A 111 -41.44 -46.51 -11.23
CA ILE A 111 -40.96 -47.42 -10.18
C ILE A 111 -40.27 -48.62 -10.85
N ASP A 112 -39.15 -49.06 -10.28
CA ASP A 112 -38.39 -50.24 -10.71
C ASP A 112 -37.73 -50.16 -12.11
N ILE A 113 -37.53 -48.94 -12.64
CA ILE A 113 -36.79 -48.68 -13.90
C ILE A 113 -35.26 -48.73 -13.67
N TYR A 114 -34.82 -48.30 -12.49
CA TYR A 114 -33.41 -48.14 -12.16
C TYR A 114 -32.70 -49.47 -11.81
N GLY A 115 -31.49 -49.66 -12.34
CA GLY A 115 -30.63 -50.80 -12.06
C GLY A 115 -29.88 -50.69 -10.72
N ALA A 116 -29.41 -51.83 -10.22
CA ALA A 116 -28.68 -51.90 -8.95
C ALA A 116 -27.41 -51.03 -8.99
N GLY A 117 -27.29 -50.11 -8.02
CA GLY A 117 -26.23 -49.10 -8.00
C GLY A 117 -26.68 -47.70 -8.44
N SER A 118 -27.88 -47.54 -8.99
CA SER A 118 -28.46 -46.21 -9.23
C SER A 118 -28.76 -45.48 -7.91
N GLY A 119 -28.68 -44.16 -7.89
CA GLY A 119 -28.90 -43.35 -6.69
C GLY A 119 -28.48 -41.89 -6.85
N ILE A 120 -28.76 -41.10 -5.81
CA ILE A 120 -28.19 -39.76 -5.64
C ILE A 120 -27.14 -39.83 -4.54
N TYR A 121 -25.93 -39.34 -4.83
CA TYR A 121 -24.74 -39.45 -3.99
C TYR A 121 -24.22 -38.05 -3.63
N LEU A 122 -23.65 -37.86 -2.42
CA LEU A 122 -23.13 -36.55 -2.00
C LEU A 122 -21.84 -36.17 -2.73
N THR A 123 -21.07 -37.15 -3.19
CA THR A 123 -19.79 -36.97 -3.87
C THR A 123 -19.65 -38.00 -4.99
N ALA A 124 -19.16 -37.55 -6.14
CA ALA A 124 -18.94 -38.40 -7.30
C ALA A 124 -18.09 -39.64 -6.95
N GLY A 125 -18.49 -40.81 -7.44
CA GLY A 125 -17.79 -42.09 -7.22
C GLY A 125 -17.86 -42.70 -5.80
N ASP A 126 -18.11 -41.94 -4.73
CA ASP A 126 -18.24 -42.52 -3.38
C ASP A 126 -19.61 -43.17 -3.18
N ARG A 127 -19.64 -44.50 -3.38
CA ARG A 127 -20.84 -45.33 -3.20
C ARG A 127 -21.36 -45.40 -1.77
N ASN A 128 -20.60 -44.99 -0.76
CA ASN A 128 -21.08 -44.91 0.62
C ASN A 128 -21.87 -43.61 0.87
N SER A 129 -21.63 -42.56 0.09
CA SER A 129 -22.31 -41.26 0.20
C SER A 129 -23.77 -41.24 -0.31
N LYS A 130 -24.42 -42.41 -0.43
CA LYS A 130 -25.77 -42.52 -1.01
C LYS A 130 -26.81 -41.84 -0.11
N THR A 131 -27.52 -40.88 -0.68
CA THR A 131 -28.63 -40.18 -0.01
C THR A 131 -29.91 -41.04 0.03
N ARG A 132 -30.88 -40.62 0.85
CA ARG A 132 -32.21 -41.22 0.89
C ARG A 132 -33.13 -40.85 -0.28
N ILE A 133 -32.71 -39.96 -1.18
CA ILE A 133 -33.54 -39.50 -2.31
C ILE A 133 -33.51 -40.57 -3.38
N LYS A 134 -34.68 -41.08 -3.79
CA LYS A 134 -34.75 -42.04 -4.89
C LYS A 134 -34.64 -41.34 -6.25
N PRO A 135 -33.93 -41.93 -7.23
CA PRO A 135 -33.82 -41.35 -8.58
C PRO A 135 -35.18 -41.06 -9.24
N GLU A 136 -36.15 -41.97 -9.12
CA GLU A 136 -37.49 -41.82 -9.69
C GLU A 136 -38.30 -40.68 -9.02
N GLU A 137 -38.14 -40.49 -7.71
CA GLU A 137 -38.79 -39.40 -6.96
C GLU A 137 -38.19 -38.04 -7.34
N PHE A 138 -36.86 -37.98 -7.54
CA PHE A 138 -36.17 -36.78 -8.01
C PHE A 138 -36.56 -36.43 -9.46
N ALA A 139 -36.56 -37.41 -10.36
CA ALA A 139 -36.97 -37.23 -11.76
C ALA A 139 -38.41 -36.71 -11.88
N LEU A 140 -39.33 -37.27 -11.07
CA LEU A 140 -40.73 -36.82 -11.02
C LEU A 140 -40.87 -35.37 -10.52
N VAL A 141 -40.08 -34.98 -9.51
CA VAL A 141 -40.07 -33.60 -9.00
C VAL A 141 -39.55 -32.61 -10.07
N CYS A 142 -38.48 -32.96 -10.77
CA CYS A 142 -37.92 -32.09 -11.82
C CYS A 142 -38.87 -31.95 -13.04
N ARG A 143 -39.51 -33.04 -13.50
CA ARG A 143 -40.55 -32.95 -14.55
C ARG A 143 -41.73 -32.06 -14.12
N ARG A 144 -42.18 -32.19 -12.87
CA ARG A 144 -43.35 -31.43 -12.34
C ARG A 144 -43.10 -29.93 -12.19
N LEU A 145 -41.87 -29.53 -11.87
CA LEU A 145 -41.53 -28.11 -11.74
C LEU A 145 -41.28 -27.45 -13.10
N ASP A 146 -40.85 -28.23 -14.10
CA ASP A 146 -40.51 -27.77 -15.45
C ASP A 146 -39.56 -26.56 -15.46
N PHE A 147 -38.31 -26.78 -15.04
CA PHE A 147 -37.26 -25.77 -15.07
C PHE A 147 -37.10 -25.12 -16.45
N GLY A 148 -37.33 -25.86 -17.54
CA GLY A 148 -37.29 -25.32 -18.91
C GLY A 148 -38.47 -24.40 -19.19
N GLY A 149 -39.69 -24.80 -18.83
CA GLY A 149 -40.89 -23.95 -18.91
C GLY A 149 -40.75 -22.65 -18.10
N LEU A 150 -40.23 -22.75 -16.86
CA LEU A 150 -39.92 -21.59 -16.02
C LEU A 150 -38.85 -20.69 -16.64
N TYR A 151 -37.79 -21.26 -17.21
CA TYR A 151 -36.75 -20.48 -17.88
C TYR A 151 -37.25 -19.80 -19.16
N GLN A 152 -38.10 -20.48 -19.95
CA GLN A 152 -38.78 -19.88 -21.10
C GLN A 152 -39.69 -18.71 -20.69
N ALA A 153 -40.35 -18.78 -19.53
CA ALA A 153 -41.10 -17.65 -18.98
C ALA A 153 -40.18 -16.49 -18.57
N HIS A 154 -39.04 -16.77 -17.93
CA HIS A 154 -38.02 -15.76 -17.60
C HIS A 154 -37.51 -15.04 -18.85
N LEU A 155 -37.10 -15.79 -19.88
CA LEU A 155 -36.67 -15.21 -21.16
C LEU A 155 -37.73 -14.27 -21.75
N ARG A 156 -39.01 -14.67 -21.78
CA ARG A 156 -40.10 -13.82 -22.30
C ARG A 156 -40.33 -12.56 -21.46
N SER A 157 -40.29 -12.66 -20.13
CA SER A 157 -40.50 -11.52 -19.22
C SER A 157 -39.44 -10.41 -19.32
N VAL A 158 -38.25 -10.72 -19.85
CA VAL A 158 -37.16 -9.77 -20.06
C VAL A 158 -37.03 -9.34 -21.53
N LEU A 159 -37.37 -10.22 -22.49
CA LEU A 159 -37.18 -9.98 -23.93
C LEU A 159 -38.42 -9.44 -24.65
N ARG A 160 -39.62 -9.52 -24.04
CA ARG A 160 -40.86 -8.99 -24.60
C ARG A 160 -41.38 -7.88 -23.69
N VAL A 161 -41.69 -6.72 -24.28
CA VAL A 161 -42.61 -5.76 -23.66
C VAL A 161 -43.99 -6.43 -23.59
N ALA A 162 -44.74 -6.23 -22.51
CA ALA A 162 -46.11 -6.70 -22.45
C ALA A 162 -46.94 -6.00 -23.54
N ASP A 163 -47.84 -6.74 -24.20
CA ASP A 163 -48.82 -6.11 -25.10
C ASP A 163 -49.63 -5.09 -24.30
N PRO A 164 -49.74 -3.82 -24.75
CA PRO A 164 -50.56 -2.84 -24.07
C PRO A 164 -52.01 -3.30 -24.11
N ALA A 165 -52.71 -3.19 -22.98
CA ALA A 165 -54.16 -3.32 -22.98
C ALA A 165 -54.76 -2.20 -23.85
N ASP A 166 -55.85 -2.51 -24.57
CA ASP A 166 -56.54 -1.56 -25.44
C ASP A 166 -57.03 -0.32 -24.65
N ASP A 167 -56.25 0.77 -24.69
CA ASP A 167 -56.71 2.19 -24.74
C ASP A 167 -55.52 3.20 -24.67
N ASP A 168 -54.38 2.86 -24.06
CA ASP A 168 -53.28 3.80 -23.77
C ASP A 168 -52.36 4.09 -24.98
N ILE A 169 -52.85 4.89 -25.94
CA ILE A 169 -52.11 5.27 -27.17
C ILE A 169 -50.75 5.95 -26.86
N GLU A 170 -50.62 6.68 -25.76
CA GLU A 170 -49.37 7.36 -25.37
C GLU A 170 -48.32 6.42 -24.73
N SER A 171 -48.69 5.21 -24.29
CA SER A 171 -47.74 4.23 -23.73
C SER A 171 -46.93 3.48 -24.81
N SER A 172 -46.93 3.96 -26.06
CA SER A 172 -46.20 3.43 -27.22
C SER A 172 -44.66 3.61 -27.13
N THR A 173 -44.10 3.60 -25.92
CA THR A 173 -42.78 4.16 -25.60
C THR A 173 -41.62 3.19 -25.84
N GLN A 174 -41.25 3.03 -27.12
CA GLN A 174 -39.97 2.50 -27.60
C GLN A 174 -39.55 1.10 -27.10
N ASP A 175 -39.86 0.08 -27.92
CA ASP A 175 -39.13 -1.19 -27.93
C ASP A 175 -37.61 -0.95 -28.08
N LEU A 176 -36.84 -1.29 -27.05
CA LEU A 176 -35.41 -0.99 -26.97
C LEU A 176 -34.57 -1.72 -28.04
N LEU A 177 -34.98 -2.91 -28.47
CA LEU A 177 -34.31 -3.64 -29.55
C LEU A 177 -34.53 -2.93 -30.88
N ILE A 178 -35.77 -2.57 -31.19
CA ILE A 178 -36.12 -1.82 -32.41
C ILE A 178 -35.38 -0.47 -32.47
N LYS A 179 -35.31 0.25 -31.33
CA LYS A 179 -34.53 1.49 -31.19
C LYS A 179 -33.05 1.25 -31.48
N SER A 180 -32.44 0.28 -30.80
CA SER A 180 -31.02 -0.09 -30.97
C SER A 180 -30.69 -0.51 -32.42
N TYR A 181 -31.55 -1.28 -33.08
CA TYR A 181 -31.34 -1.65 -34.48
C TYR A 181 -31.47 -0.44 -35.43
N LYS A 182 -32.45 0.46 -35.22
CA LYS A 182 -32.62 1.67 -36.03
C LYS A 182 -31.41 2.61 -35.89
N ASP A 183 -30.94 2.87 -34.66
CA ASP A 183 -29.76 3.70 -34.44
C ASP A 183 -28.47 3.08 -35.02
N ALA A 184 -28.27 1.77 -34.82
CA ALA A 184 -27.13 1.03 -35.38
C ALA A 184 -27.13 0.99 -36.91
N PHE A 185 -28.30 0.92 -37.54
CA PHE A 185 -28.46 1.00 -39.00
C PHE A 185 -28.21 2.43 -39.50
N ALA A 186 -28.73 3.46 -38.81
CA ALA A 186 -28.49 4.86 -39.15
C ALA A 186 -26.99 5.22 -39.16
N VAL A 187 -26.23 4.78 -38.15
CA VAL A 187 -24.76 4.95 -38.16
C VAL A 187 -24.12 4.24 -39.35
N ALA A 188 -24.52 3.01 -39.66
CA ALA A 188 -23.95 2.27 -40.79
C ALA A 188 -24.18 2.99 -42.13
N ILE A 189 -25.40 3.54 -42.34
CA ILE A 189 -25.73 4.36 -43.51
C ILE A 189 -24.84 5.61 -43.59
N HIS A 190 -24.73 6.36 -42.50
CA HIS A 190 -23.92 7.58 -42.45
C HIS A 190 -22.42 7.30 -42.62
N MET A 191 -21.88 6.21 -42.06
CA MET A 191 -20.49 5.82 -42.29
C MET A 191 -20.25 5.37 -43.74
N ALA A 192 -21.16 4.58 -44.33
CA ALA A 192 -20.99 4.06 -45.67
C ALA A 192 -21.00 5.15 -46.76
N ILE A 193 -21.87 6.16 -46.65
CA ILE A 193 -21.90 7.28 -47.62
C ILE A 193 -20.64 8.16 -47.52
N LEU A 194 -20.13 8.41 -46.31
CA LEU A 194 -18.90 9.21 -46.12
C LEU A 194 -17.64 8.44 -46.54
N GLN A 195 -17.62 7.12 -46.32
CA GLN A 195 -16.61 6.21 -46.89
C GLN A 195 -16.76 5.99 -48.41
N LYS A 196 -17.78 6.58 -49.06
CA LYS A 196 -18.10 6.42 -50.49
C LYS A 196 -18.35 4.96 -50.92
N LYS A 197 -18.77 4.10 -49.96
CA LYS A 197 -19.12 2.68 -50.18
C LYS A 197 -20.53 2.48 -50.77
N ILE A 198 -21.37 3.51 -50.75
CA ILE A 198 -22.72 3.52 -51.33
C ILE A 198 -22.96 4.84 -52.09
N SER A 199 -23.87 4.83 -53.08
CA SER A 199 -24.26 6.04 -53.81
C SER A 199 -25.34 6.85 -53.08
N THR A 200 -25.54 8.10 -53.48
CA THR A 200 -26.60 8.99 -52.97
C THR A 200 -28.00 8.39 -53.12
N ASP A 201 -28.25 7.61 -54.17
CA ASP A 201 -29.54 6.94 -54.39
C ASP A 201 -29.72 5.71 -53.51
N CYS A 202 -28.64 4.94 -53.28
CA CYS A 202 -28.64 3.88 -52.26
C CYS A 202 -28.95 4.48 -50.88
N TYR A 203 -28.30 5.59 -50.53
CA TYR A 203 -28.50 6.32 -49.27
C TYR A 203 -29.96 6.76 -49.07
N ARG A 204 -30.66 7.22 -50.13
CA ARG A 204 -32.11 7.52 -50.08
C ARG A 204 -32.94 6.27 -49.74
N VAL A 205 -32.76 5.18 -50.49
CA VAL A 205 -33.49 3.92 -50.27
C VAL A 205 -33.28 3.39 -48.84
N LEU A 206 -32.04 3.47 -48.33
CA LEU A 206 -31.70 3.05 -46.98
C LEU A 206 -32.35 3.92 -45.90
N LEU A 207 -32.50 5.24 -46.13
CA LEU A 207 -33.27 6.11 -45.23
C LEU A 207 -34.78 5.81 -45.28
N ASP A 208 -35.33 5.43 -46.44
CA ASP A 208 -36.73 4.99 -46.53
C ASP A 208 -36.96 3.65 -45.81
N VAL A 209 -35.98 2.73 -45.81
CA VAL A 209 -35.97 1.53 -44.96
C VAL A 209 -35.95 1.90 -43.47
N LEU A 210 -34.98 2.73 -43.04
CA LEU A 210 -34.84 3.19 -41.65
C LEU A 210 -36.13 3.82 -41.09
N ASN A 211 -36.82 4.61 -41.91
CA ASN A 211 -38.04 5.34 -41.54
C ASN A 211 -39.35 4.55 -41.81
N ALA A 212 -39.28 3.29 -42.25
CA ALA A 212 -40.44 2.48 -42.64
C ALA A 212 -41.35 3.12 -43.71
N ARG A 213 -40.75 3.78 -44.72
CA ARG A 213 -41.43 4.51 -45.81
C ARG A 213 -41.38 3.79 -47.17
N TYR A 214 -40.77 2.62 -47.24
CA TYR A 214 -40.67 1.83 -48.46
C TYR A 214 -42.04 1.28 -48.91
N VAL A 215 -42.30 1.32 -50.22
CA VAL A 215 -43.52 0.79 -50.81
C VAL A 215 -43.25 -0.60 -51.40
N VAL A 216 -43.84 -1.63 -50.79
CA VAL A 216 -43.86 -2.99 -51.36
C VAL A 216 -44.76 -2.97 -52.61
N ARG A 217 -44.15 -3.02 -53.80
CA ARG A 217 -44.89 -3.19 -55.06
C ARG A 217 -45.20 -4.67 -55.28
N ARG A 218 -46.21 -4.97 -56.12
CA ARG A 218 -46.45 -6.35 -56.56
C ARG A 218 -45.17 -6.93 -57.18
N ASN A 219 -44.82 -8.13 -56.73
CA ASN A 219 -43.63 -8.90 -57.11
C ASN A 219 -42.27 -8.27 -56.72
N THR A 220 -42.21 -7.23 -55.87
CA THR A 220 -40.93 -6.67 -55.41
C THR A 220 -40.86 -6.65 -53.88
N GLN A 221 -39.95 -7.45 -53.29
CA GLN A 221 -39.70 -7.47 -51.85
C GLN A 221 -38.41 -6.67 -51.56
N PRO A 222 -38.50 -5.50 -50.91
CA PRO A 222 -37.36 -4.57 -50.79
C PRO A 222 -36.29 -4.99 -49.78
N CYS A 223 -36.64 -5.88 -48.84
CA CYS A 223 -35.75 -6.35 -47.78
C CYS A 223 -36.00 -7.84 -47.53
N SER A 224 -34.91 -8.61 -47.44
CA SER A 224 -34.92 -10.03 -47.11
C SER A 224 -33.93 -10.33 -45.99
N LEU A 225 -34.22 -11.34 -45.17
CA LEU A 225 -33.26 -11.99 -44.29
C LEU A 225 -32.40 -12.96 -45.09
N LEU A 226 -31.17 -13.17 -44.63
CA LEU A 226 -30.25 -14.13 -45.20
C LEU A 226 -30.40 -15.52 -44.57
N GLU A 227 -30.44 -16.56 -45.41
CA GLU A 227 -30.15 -17.94 -45.03
C GLU A 227 -28.77 -18.32 -45.58
N PHE A 228 -28.04 -19.19 -44.86
CA PHE A 228 -26.75 -19.71 -45.31
C PHE A 228 -26.67 -21.22 -45.07
N LEU A 229 -26.55 -22.02 -46.14
CA LEU A 229 -26.48 -23.49 -46.07
C LEU A 229 -27.65 -24.13 -45.30
N ASP A 230 -28.89 -23.69 -45.61
CA ASP A 230 -30.14 -24.07 -44.92
C ASP A 230 -30.21 -23.66 -43.43
N LEU A 231 -29.37 -22.71 -43.00
CA LEU A 231 -29.36 -22.16 -41.63
C LEU A 231 -29.92 -20.73 -41.59
N ASP A 232 -30.86 -20.47 -40.68
CA ASP A 232 -31.36 -19.13 -40.38
C ASP A 232 -30.23 -18.22 -39.84
N VAL A 233 -29.82 -17.20 -40.60
CA VAL A 233 -28.88 -16.17 -40.13
C VAL A 233 -29.67 -15.01 -39.54
N SER A 234 -29.69 -14.89 -38.21
CA SER A 234 -30.39 -13.79 -37.55
C SER A 234 -29.75 -12.44 -37.88
N GLU A 235 -30.56 -11.41 -38.09
CA GLU A 235 -30.16 -9.99 -38.19
C GLU A 235 -29.36 -9.54 -39.43
N VAL A 236 -28.96 -10.45 -40.34
CA VAL A 236 -28.35 -10.05 -41.62
C VAL A 236 -29.43 -9.73 -42.65
N LEU A 237 -29.39 -8.52 -43.20
CA LEU A 237 -30.36 -8.02 -44.17
C LEU A 237 -29.75 -7.85 -45.56
N VAL A 238 -30.52 -8.20 -46.59
CA VAL A 238 -30.24 -7.91 -48.00
C VAL A 238 -31.34 -6.98 -48.54
N ILE A 239 -30.92 -5.89 -49.17
CA ILE A 239 -31.76 -4.77 -49.61
C ILE A 239 -31.48 -4.51 -51.10
N GLY A 240 -32.39 -4.89 -51.98
CA GLY A 240 -32.22 -4.86 -53.45
C GLY A 240 -33.48 -5.35 -54.15
N LEU A 241 -33.77 -4.86 -55.35
CA LEU A 241 -35.12 -4.91 -55.94
C LEU A 241 -35.14 -5.36 -57.42
N ASP A 242 -35.10 -6.67 -57.65
CA ASP A 242 -36.22 -7.36 -58.32
C ASP A 242 -36.18 -8.87 -57.99
N ALA A 243 -37.32 -9.49 -57.72
CA ALA A 243 -37.39 -10.57 -56.71
C ALA A 243 -36.99 -12.00 -57.15
N ASN A 244 -36.45 -12.22 -58.37
CA ASN A 244 -36.47 -13.55 -58.99
C ASN A 244 -35.17 -14.12 -59.60
N ASP A 245 -34.08 -13.35 -59.78
CA ASP A 245 -32.98 -13.81 -60.70
C ASP A 245 -31.53 -13.61 -60.21
N GLY A 246 -31.28 -13.14 -58.98
CA GLY A 246 -29.95 -13.10 -58.30
C GLY A 246 -28.85 -12.21 -58.91
N THR A 247 -28.99 -11.84 -60.17
CA THR A 247 -28.04 -11.15 -61.06
C THR A 247 -28.19 -9.62 -61.02
N HIS A 248 -28.72 -9.08 -59.93
CA HIS A 248 -28.99 -7.65 -59.75
C HIS A 248 -28.27 -7.10 -58.52
N PRO A 249 -27.79 -5.83 -58.54
CA PRO A 249 -27.05 -5.26 -57.44
C PRO A 249 -27.84 -5.25 -56.13
N CYS A 250 -27.22 -5.74 -55.06
CA CYS A 250 -27.79 -5.79 -53.72
C CYS A 250 -26.97 -4.96 -52.73
N ILE A 251 -27.62 -4.47 -51.68
CA ILE A 251 -26.98 -3.83 -50.54
C ILE A 251 -27.13 -4.78 -49.36
N VAL A 252 -26.02 -5.20 -48.75
CA VAL A 252 -26.04 -6.09 -47.59
C VAL A 252 -25.70 -5.31 -46.33
N TYR A 253 -26.50 -5.49 -45.29
CA TYR A 253 -26.25 -5.00 -43.94
C TYR A 253 -25.94 -6.18 -43.01
N ILE A 254 -24.72 -6.21 -42.49
CA ILE A 254 -24.30 -7.11 -41.43
C ILE A 254 -24.08 -6.26 -40.17
N PRO A 255 -24.94 -6.39 -39.13
CA PRO A 255 -24.80 -5.60 -37.92
C PRO A 255 -23.38 -5.67 -37.35
N GLN A 256 -22.79 -4.52 -37.04
CA GLN A 256 -21.48 -4.36 -36.39
C GLN A 256 -20.30 -5.12 -37.06
N ASP A 257 -20.34 -5.44 -38.37
CA ASP A 257 -19.25 -6.14 -39.08
C ASP A 257 -17.91 -5.37 -38.97
N PRO A 258 -16.81 -6.00 -38.51
CA PRO A 258 -15.49 -5.35 -38.41
C PRO A 258 -14.85 -4.99 -39.78
N ILE A 259 -15.41 -5.44 -40.90
CA ILE A 259 -14.91 -5.23 -42.26
C ILE A 259 -15.82 -4.26 -43.03
N ALA A 260 -17.12 -4.58 -43.14
CA ALA A 260 -18.08 -3.74 -43.85
C ALA A 260 -19.53 -3.90 -43.34
N PRO A 261 -19.96 -3.10 -42.33
CA PRO A 261 -21.33 -3.18 -41.79
C PRO A 261 -22.43 -2.98 -42.82
N LEU A 262 -22.15 -2.19 -43.86
CA LEU A 262 -23.06 -1.89 -44.95
C LEU A 262 -22.23 -1.73 -46.23
N ALA A 263 -22.53 -2.53 -47.25
CA ALA A 263 -21.85 -2.51 -48.54
C ALA A 263 -22.81 -2.84 -49.69
N ARG A 264 -22.48 -2.37 -50.89
CA ARG A 264 -23.13 -2.76 -52.14
C ARG A 264 -22.28 -3.80 -52.86
N TYR A 265 -22.96 -4.79 -53.44
CA TYR A 265 -22.42 -5.81 -54.34
C TYR A 265 -23.20 -5.75 -55.66
N ASP A 266 -22.59 -6.19 -56.77
CA ASP A 266 -23.24 -6.10 -58.09
C ASP A 266 -24.12 -7.32 -58.43
N SER A 267 -23.96 -8.44 -57.71
CA SER A 267 -24.88 -9.57 -57.64
C SER A 267 -24.95 -10.17 -56.22
N LEU A 268 -25.76 -11.21 -56.03
CA LEU A 268 -25.74 -12.02 -54.80
C LEU A 268 -24.53 -12.99 -54.75
N GLU A 269 -24.02 -13.43 -55.91
CA GLU A 269 -22.88 -14.34 -56.04
C GLU A 269 -21.56 -13.66 -55.61
N ASP A 270 -21.38 -12.38 -55.97
CA ASP A 270 -20.24 -11.55 -55.51
C ASP A 270 -20.19 -11.41 -53.98
N PHE A 271 -21.35 -11.38 -53.33
CA PHE A 271 -21.44 -11.34 -51.86
C PHE A 271 -21.16 -12.72 -51.24
N GLU A 272 -21.59 -13.81 -51.89
CA GLU A 272 -21.32 -15.18 -51.42
C GLU A 272 -19.80 -15.45 -51.36
N ASP A 273 -19.06 -15.14 -52.44
CA ASP A 273 -17.61 -15.35 -52.51
C ASP A 273 -16.84 -14.51 -51.48
N GLU A 274 -17.22 -13.24 -51.28
CA GLU A 274 -16.65 -12.36 -50.25
C GLU A 274 -16.98 -12.85 -48.82
N LEU A 275 -18.21 -13.32 -48.57
CA LEU A 275 -18.60 -13.86 -47.26
C LEU A 275 -17.82 -15.15 -46.96
N ILE A 276 -17.67 -16.04 -47.93
CA ILE A 276 -16.83 -17.24 -47.85
C ILE A 276 -15.38 -16.85 -47.52
N HIS A 277 -14.82 -15.85 -48.22
CA HIS A 277 -13.45 -15.39 -47.99
C HIS A 277 -13.25 -14.89 -46.56
N ARG A 278 -14.17 -14.05 -46.04
CA ARG A 278 -14.15 -13.59 -44.64
C ARG A 278 -14.24 -14.78 -43.66
N LEU A 279 -15.12 -15.74 -43.93
CA LEU A 279 -15.33 -16.95 -43.10
C LEU A 279 -14.12 -17.91 -43.06
N LEU A 280 -13.07 -17.72 -43.84
CA LEU A 280 -11.80 -18.45 -43.67
C LEU A 280 -11.02 -18.02 -42.41
N SER A 281 -11.26 -16.82 -41.89
CA SER A 281 -10.57 -16.31 -40.70
C SER A 281 -11.22 -16.80 -39.40
N ARG A 282 -10.43 -17.37 -38.47
CA ARG A 282 -10.91 -17.78 -37.13
C ARG A 282 -11.52 -16.64 -36.31
N SER A 283 -11.03 -15.40 -36.44
CA SER A 283 -11.61 -14.26 -35.73
C SER A 283 -12.99 -13.90 -36.29
N TYR A 284 -13.14 -13.92 -37.62
CA TYR A 284 -14.41 -13.66 -38.29
C TYR A 284 -15.42 -14.80 -38.09
N GLN A 285 -14.97 -16.06 -38.03
CA GLN A 285 -15.81 -17.20 -37.61
C GLN A 285 -16.41 -16.98 -36.20
N ARG A 286 -15.59 -16.55 -35.23
CA ARG A 286 -16.06 -16.25 -33.86
C ARG A 286 -17.09 -15.11 -33.86
N PHE A 287 -16.86 -14.06 -34.64
CA PHE A 287 -17.84 -12.98 -34.88
C PHE A 287 -19.14 -13.53 -35.50
N PHE A 288 -19.09 -14.09 -36.70
CA PHE A 288 -20.27 -14.48 -37.49
C PHE A 288 -21.12 -15.55 -36.79
N SER A 289 -20.50 -16.44 -35.98
CA SER A 289 -21.22 -17.45 -35.21
C SER A 289 -22.32 -16.91 -34.30
N ARG A 290 -22.26 -15.62 -33.91
CA ARG A 290 -23.29 -14.96 -33.08
C ARG A 290 -24.66 -14.89 -33.73
N PHE A 291 -24.71 -14.90 -35.07
CA PHE A 291 -25.94 -14.83 -35.85
C PHE A 291 -26.60 -16.21 -36.05
N LEU A 292 -25.92 -17.28 -35.64
CA LEU A 292 -26.33 -18.67 -35.85
C LEU A 292 -26.69 -19.36 -34.53
N PRO A 293 -27.72 -20.25 -34.52
CA PRO A 293 -28.05 -21.07 -33.38
C PRO A 293 -26.87 -21.92 -32.89
N ILE A 294 -26.75 -22.13 -31.59
CA ILE A 294 -25.61 -22.89 -31.04
C ILE A 294 -25.57 -24.36 -31.50
N SER A 295 -26.72 -24.98 -31.78
CA SER A 295 -26.82 -26.25 -32.51
C SER A 295 -26.08 -26.25 -33.86
N ASP A 296 -26.12 -25.12 -34.57
CA ASP A 296 -25.82 -25.05 -35.99
C ASP A 296 -24.37 -24.58 -36.25
N ARG A 297 -23.73 -23.95 -35.27
CA ARG A 297 -22.30 -23.54 -35.30
C ARG A 297 -21.35 -24.72 -35.57
N GLY A 298 -21.65 -25.89 -35.01
CA GLY A 298 -20.86 -27.11 -35.26
C GLY A 298 -21.05 -27.66 -36.68
N GLN A 299 -22.25 -27.51 -37.26
CA GLN A 299 -22.54 -27.88 -38.64
C GLN A 299 -21.83 -26.94 -39.62
N LEU A 300 -21.90 -25.63 -39.39
CA LEU A 300 -21.21 -24.59 -40.16
C LEU A 300 -19.71 -24.90 -40.28
N LEU A 301 -19.01 -25.08 -39.15
CA LEU A 301 -17.57 -25.35 -39.14
C LEU A 301 -17.23 -26.63 -39.91
N ASN A 302 -18.02 -27.70 -39.73
CA ASN A 302 -17.82 -28.96 -40.46
C ASN A 302 -18.15 -28.85 -41.96
N GLN A 303 -19.04 -27.96 -42.40
CA GLN A 303 -19.29 -27.69 -43.81
C GLN A 303 -18.16 -26.84 -44.42
N LEU A 304 -17.76 -25.74 -43.77
CA LEU A 304 -16.64 -24.89 -44.19
C LEU A 304 -15.32 -25.67 -44.31
N ILE A 305 -14.99 -26.56 -43.37
CA ILE A 305 -13.79 -27.41 -43.44
C ILE A 305 -13.86 -28.35 -44.66
N ARG A 306 -15.01 -29.02 -44.88
CA ARG A 306 -15.21 -29.90 -46.04
C ARG A 306 -15.14 -29.13 -47.37
N GLN A 307 -15.58 -27.87 -47.40
CA GLN A 307 -15.48 -26.98 -48.56
C GLN A 307 -14.03 -26.54 -48.81
N ALA A 308 -13.30 -26.11 -47.78
CA ALA A 308 -11.88 -25.71 -47.91
C ALA A 308 -11.02 -26.88 -48.44
N MET A 309 -11.35 -28.12 -48.03
CA MET A 309 -10.75 -29.33 -48.63
C MET A 309 -11.16 -29.52 -50.10
N ARG A 310 -12.43 -29.32 -50.47
CA ARG A 310 -12.90 -29.44 -51.86
C ARG A 310 -12.32 -28.37 -52.80
N GLN A 311 -12.24 -27.10 -52.38
CA GLN A 311 -11.63 -26.04 -53.19
C GLN A 311 -10.14 -26.30 -53.45
N LYS A 312 -9.43 -26.85 -52.45
CA LYS A 312 -8.01 -27.27 -52.58
C LYS A 312 -7.80 -28.53 -53.44
N TRP A 313 -8.89 -29.22 -53.81
CA TRP A 313 -8.88 -30.46 -54.61
C TRP A 313 -9.95 -30.42 -55.73
N ARG A 314 -9.99 -29.33 -56.53
CA ARG A 314 -10.68 -29.34 -57.83
C ARG A 314 -9.82 -30.09 -58.87
N PRO A 315 -10.24 -31.25 -59.42
CA PRO A 315 -9.60 -31.80 -60.62
C PRO A 315 -9.97 -30.95 -61.84
N PRO A 316 -9.10 -30.84 -62.86
CA PRO A 316 -9.41 -30.03 -64.05
C PRO A 316 -10.52 -30.64 -64.92
N SER A 317 -11.44 -29.79 -65.37
CA SER A 317 -12.34 -29.95 -66.54
C SER A 317 -13.20 -31.23 -66.66
N GLY A 318 -14.52 -31.06 -66.47
CA GLY A 318 -15.55 -31.83 -67.18
C GLY A 318 -16.28 -30.92 -68.21
N PRO A 319 -16.98 -31.46 -69.23
CA PRO A 319 -17.41 -30.66 -70.40
C PRO A 319 -18.50 -29.61 -70.16
N ILE A 320 -19.16 -29.59 -69.01
CA ILE A 320 -20.17 -28.59 -68.64
C ILE A 320 -19.88 -28.14 -67.19
N PRO A 321 -19.50 -26.88 -66.96
CA PRO A 321 -19.53 -26.31 -65.63
C PRO A 321 -20.98 -26.02 -65.27
N LEU A 322 -21.62 -26.93 -64.54
CA LEU A 322 -22.76 -26.55 -63.70
C LEU A 322 -22.24 -25.51 -62.69
N PRO A 323 -22.84 -24.31 -62.59
CA PRO A 323 -22.53 -23.41 -61.49
C PRO A 323 -22.83 -24.15 -60.16
N PRO A 324 -22.09 -23.87 -59.08
CA PRO A 324 -22.52 -24.33 -57.77
C PRO A 324 -23.93 -23.75 -57.49
N PRO A 325 -24.83 -24.49 -56.82
CA PRO A 325 -26.01 -23.85 -56.26
C PRO A 325 -25.52 -22.80 -55.25
N LEU A 326 -26.07 -21.59 -55.30
CA LEU A 326 -25.82 -20.59 -54.24
C LEU A 326 -26.18 -21.20 -52.88
N TRP A 327 -25.37 -20.87 -51.89
CA TRP A 327 -25.60 -21.23 -50.49
C TRP A 327 -26.30 -20.12 -49.72
N LEU A 328 -26.36 -18.92 -50.29
CA LEU A 328 -27.24 -17.85 -49.87
C LEU A 328 -28.65 -18.05 -50.42
N ALA A 329 -29.63 -18.20 -49.53
CA ALA A 329 -31.04 -18.04 -49.84
C ALA A 329 -31.61 -16.78 -49.15
N LEU A 330 -32.73 -16.26 -49.65
CA LEU A 330 -33.31 -15.01 -49.20
C LEU A 330 -34.75 -15.22 -48.74
N GLN A 331 -35.01 -15.07 -47.44
CA GLN A 331 -36.36 -15.08 -46.88
C GLN A 331 -36.93 -13.65 -46.86
N PRO A 332 -37.98 -13.34 -47.64
CA PRO A 332 -38.46 -11.98 -47.78
C PRO A 332 -39.25 -11.48 -46.56
N ILE A 333 -39.01 -10.23 -46.17
CA ILE A 333 -39.69 -9.60 -45.04
C ILE A 333 -41.04 -9.01 -45.50
N SER A 334 -42.09 -9.25 -44.71
CA SER A 334 -43.42 -8.68 -44.88
C SER A 334 -43.81 -7.89 -43.62
N GLY A 335 -43.98 -6.57 -43.72
CA GLY A 335 -44.15 -5.67 -42.57
C GLY A 335 -42.90 -4.80 -42.32
N ASP A 336 -42.76 -4.25 -41.11
CA ASP A 336 -41.58 -3.45 -40.69
C ASP A 336 -40.34 -4.35 -40.50
N VAL A 337 -39.22 -3.94 -41.08
CA VAL A 337 -37.95 -4.67 -41.03
C VAL A 337 -37.44 -4.87 -39.60
N PHE A 338 -37.54 -3.86 -38.75
CA PHE A 338 -36.94 -3.86 -37.42
C PHE A 338 -37.81 -4.61 -36.40
N GLN A 339 -39.13 -4.59 -36.55
CA GLN A 339 -40.02 -5.54 -35.87
C GLN A 339 -39.64 -6.98 -36.21
N SER A 340 -39.45 -7.27 -37.51
CA SER A 340 -39.05 -8.60 -37.99
C SER A 340 -37.66 -9.03 -37.46
N LEU A 341 -36.71 -8.09 -37.35
CA LEU A 341 -35.41 -8.35 -36.70
C LEU A 341 -35.57 -8.69 -35.21
N ARG A 342 -36.36 -7.90 -34.46
CA ARG A 342 -36.62 -8.15 -33.05
C ARG A 342 -37.29 -9.50 -32.83
N ASP A 343 -38.30 -9.85 -33.62
CA ASP A 343 -39.01 -11.13 -33.47
C ASP A 343 -38.09 -12.31 -33.75
N ARG A 344 -37.27 -12.24 -34.80
CA ARG A 344 -36.20 -13.22 -35.07
C ARG A 344 -35.24 -13.37 -33.89
N ARG A 345 -34.83 -12.25 -33.28
CA ARG A 345 -33.90 -12.26 -32.14
C ARG A 345 -34.52 -12.89 -30.89
N VAL A 346 -35.78 -12.56 -30.58
CA VAL A 346 -36.51 -13.18 -29.46
C VAL A 346 -36.70 -14.67 -29.69
N GLN A 347 -37.10 -15.09 -30.90
CA GLN A 347 -37.23 -16.50 -31.28
C GLN A 347 -35.92 -17.28 -31.16
N GLN A 348 -34.79 -16.70 -31.60
CA GLN A 348 -33.47 -17.29 -31.46
C GLN A 348 -33.07 -17.47 -29.98
N SER A 349 -33.30 -16.45 -29.14
CA SER A 349 -33.04 -16.54 -27.70
C SER A 349 -33.93 -17.59 -27.00
N GLU A 350 -35.22 -17.66 -27.35
CA GLU A 350 -36.12 -18.70 -26.83
C GLU A 350 -35.68 -20.11 -27.28
N ARG A 351 -35.30 -20.30 -28.55
CA ARG A 351 -34.76 -21.57 -29.08
C ARG A 351 -33.49 -22.00 -28.34
N HIS A 352 -32.51 -21.11 -28.19
CA HIS A 352 -31.32 -21.37 -27.37
C HIS A 352 -31.70 -21.79 -25.94
N GLY A 353 -32.73 -21.16 -25.35
CA GLY A 353 -33.19 -21.46 -24.00
C GLY A 353 -33.63 -22.93 -23.86
N ARG A 354 -34.38 -23.44 -24.84
CA ARG A 354 -34.82 -24.85 -24.91
C ARG A 354 -33.68 -25.82 -25.19
N GLU A 355 -32.68 -25.37 -25.95
CA GLU A 355 -31.48 -26.16 -26.24
C GLU A 355 -30.62 -26.40 -24.99
N VAL A 356 -30.78 -25.61 -23.92
CA VAL A 356 -29.92 -25.63 -22.72
C VAL A 356 -30.67 -25.93 -21.41
N VAL A 357 -31.92 -25.47 -21.25
CA VAL A 357 -32.83 -25.87 -20.16
C VAL A 357 -34.08 -26.48 -20.79
N VAL A 358 -34.17 -27.81 -20.77
CA VAL A 358 -35.17 -28.53 -21.58
C VAL A 358 -36.56 -28.48 -20.93
N PRO A 359 -37.59 -27.94 -21.59
CA PRO A 359 -38.95 -27.98 -21.07
C PRO A 359 -39.47 -29.42 -20.96
N THR A 360 -40.32 -29.70 -19.97
CA THR A 360 -40.91 -31.04 -19.75
C THR A 360 -41.76 -31.49 -20.96
N ALA A 361 -42.27 -30.56 -21.77
CA ALA A 361 -42.97 -30.87 -23.02
C ALA A 361 -42.04 -31.29 -24.19
N ASP A 362 -40.75 -30.92 -24.15
CA ASP A 362 -39.83 -31.09 -25.28
C ASP A 362 -38.95 -32.37 -25.14
N ILE A 363 -38.77 -32.88 -23.91
CA ILE A 363 -37.83 -33.96 -23.58
C ILE A 363 -38.19 -35.32 -24.21
N ASP A 364 -39.47 -35.67 -24.27
CA ASP A 364 -39.93 -36.97 -24.79
C ASP A 364 -39.96 -37.03 -26.34
N SER A 365 -39.39 -36.03 -27.02
CA SER A 365 -39.36 -35.95 -28.49
C SER A 365 -38.12 -36.64 -29.10
N GLN A 366 -38.36 -37.58 -30.04
CA GLN A 366 -37.28 -38.33 -30.70
C GLN A 366 -36.27 -37.45 -31.47
N ALA A 367 -36.68 -36.26 -31.91
CA ALA A 367 -35.78 -35.30 -32.54
C ALA A 367 -34.75 -34.75 -31.53
N ARG A 368 -35.19 -34.44 -30.31
CA ARG A 368 -34.34 -33.88 -29.24
C ARG A 368 -33.34 -34.91 -28.70
N GLN A 369 -33.75 -36.18 -28.55
CA GLN A 369 -32.84 -37.25 -28.13
C GLN A 369 -31.62 -37.40 -29.08
N ARG A 370 -31.84 -37.31 -30.40
CA ARG A 370 -30.75 -37.35 -31.40
C ARG A 370 -29.82 -36.15 -31.27
N GLN A 371 -30.38 -34.95 -31.04
CA GLN A 371 -29.60 -33.72 -30.86
C GLN A 371 -28.70 -33.78 -29.62
N LEU A 372 -29.21 -34.30 -28.49
CA LEU A 372 -28.42 -34.49 -27.28
C LEU A 372 -27.22 -35.42 -27.50
N GLN A 373 -27.42 -36.54 -28.22
CA GLN A 373 -26.32 -37.45 -28.58
C GLN A 373 -25.25 -36.79 -29.46
N VAL A 374 -25.60 -35.84 -30.33
CA VAL A 374 -24.62 -35.08 -31.13
C VAL A 374 -23.73 -34.22 -30.24
N TYR A 375 -24.28 -33.55 -29.21
CA TYR A 375 -23.49 -32.77 -28.25
C TYR A 375 -22.59 -33.66 -27.38
N GLU A 376 -23.09 -34.81 -26.90
CA GLU A 376 -22.29 -35.74 -26.09
C GLU A 376 -21.12 -36.33 -26.88
N ASN A 377 -21.35 -36.72 -28.14
CA ASN A 377 -20.29 -37.17 -29.04
C ASN A 377 -19.28 -36.05 -29.40
N ALA A 378 -19.66 -34.78 -29.24
CA ALA A 378 -18.78 -33.62 -29.39
C ALA A 378 -18.09 -33.20 -28.07
N GLY A 379 -18.30 -33.92 -26.96
CA GLY A 379 -17.75 -33.60 -25.64
C GLY A 379 -18.43 -32.43 -24.91
N LEU A 380 -19.61 -32.00 -25.37
CA LEU A 380 -20.34 -30.85 -24.81
C LEU A 380 -21.40 -31.32 -23.81
N GLY A 381 -21.02 -31.34 -22.52
CA GLY A 381 -21.95 -31.63 -21.42
C GLY A 381 -22.96 -30.51 -21.18
N ALA A 382 -24.03 -30.78 -20.43
CA ALA A 382 -25.06 -29.78 -20.14
C ALA A 382 -24.52 -28.55 -19.40
N LEU A 383 -23.55 -28.72 -18.49
CA LEU A 383 -22.87 -27.59 -17.84
C LEU A 383 -22.00 -26.79 -18.82
N THR A 384 -21.38 -27.44 -19.81
CA THR A 384 -20.65 -26.75 -20.90
C THR A 384 -21.60 -25.92 -21.76
N LEU A 385 -22.78 -26.47 -22.09
CA LEU A 385 -23.82 -25.76 -22.82
C LEU A 385 -24.43 -24.62 -21.99
N ALA A 386 -24.66 -24.82 -20.69
CA ALA A 386 -25.12 -23.79 -19.75
C ALA A 386 -24.10 -22.67 -19.54
N ALA A 387 -22.81 -22.99 -19.49
CA ALA A 387 -21.72 -22.02 -19.46
C ALA A 387 -21.56 -21.28 -20.81
N SER A 388 -21.97 -21.88 -21.93
CA SER A 388 -22.03 -21.20 -23.23
C SER A 388 -23.27 -20.33 -23.42
N PHE A 389 -24.35 -20.60 -22.67
CA PHE A 389 -25.49 -19.69 -22.49
C PHE A 389 -25.10 -18.62 -21.46
N ILE A 390 -24.17 -17.75 -21.85
CA ILE A 390 -23.93 -16.48 -21.17
C ILE A 390 -24.98 -15.49 -21.70
N PRO A 391 -25.87 -14.93 -20.86
CA PRO A 391 -26.84 -13.93 -21.29
C PRO A 391 -26.18 -12.56 -21.52
N VAL A 392 -25.40 -12.45 -22.59
CA VAL A 392 -24.80 -11.21 -23.11
C VAL A 392 -24.01 -10.39 -22.06
N VAL A 393 -23.13 -11.08 -21.34
CA VAL A 393 -21.81 -10.52 -21.00
C VAL A 393 -20.78 -11.15 -21.94
N GLY A 394 -21.06 -11.05 -23.24
CA GLY A 394 -20.20 -11.49 -24.33
C GLY A 394 -19.93 -10.29 -25.23
N ASP A 395 -18.71 -9.78 -25.19
CA ASP A 395 -18.33 -8.42 -25.62
C ASP A 395 -18.70 -8.11 -27.07
N ILE A 396 -18.73 -9.16 -27.92
CA ILE A 396 -19.01 -9.07 -29.34
C ILE A 396 -20.39 -8.44 -29.63
N LEU A 397 -21.38 -8.54 -28.74
CA LEU A 397 -22.69 -7.89 -28.92
C LEU A 397 -22.73 -6.42 -28.50
N LEU A 398 -21.73 -5.96 -27.74
CA LEU A 398 -21.64 -4.62 -27.14
C LEU A 398 -20.75 -3.66 -27.97
N ILE A 399 -20.16 -4.15 -29.06
CA ILE A 399 -19.37 -3.34 -30.01
C ILE A 399 -20.34 -2.47 -30.83
N PHE A 400 -20.54 -1.23 -30.40
CA PHE A 400 -21.44 -0.33 -31.11
C PHE A 400 -20.98 -0.03 -32.54
N THR A 401 -21.94 0.17 -33.45
CA THR A 401 -21.63 0.49 -34.85
C THR A 401 -20.85 1.80 -34.87
N GLY A 402 -19.59 1.74 -35.35
CA GLY A 402 -18.67 2.88 -35.31
C GLY A 402 -17.47 2.71 -34.37
N ALA A 403 -17.42 1.69 -33.50
CA ALA A 403 -16.29 1.43 -32.59
C ALA A 403 -14.90 1.38 -33.27
N GLN A 404 -14.84 1.00 -34.55
CA GLN A 404 -13.64 1.08 -35.40
C GLN A 404 -12.98 2.48 -35.44
N LEU A 405 -13.74 3.57 -35.29
CA LEU A 405 -13.21 4.93 -35.16
C LEU A 405 -12.43 5.13 -33.85
N LEU A 406 -12.82 4.42 -32.80
CA LEU A 406 -12.29 4.58 -31.46
C LEU A 406 -11.12 3.62 -31.21
N GLN A 407 -11.15 2.40 -31.73
CA GLN A 407 -10.06 1.40 -31.63
C GLN A 407 -8.74 1.85 -32.30
N GLY A 408 -8.78 2.84 -33.18
CA GLY A 408 -7.60 3.50 -33.74
C GLY A 408 -6.95 4.53 -32.81
N VAL A 409 -7.68 5.03 -31.81
CA VAL A 409 -7.28 6.17 -30.95
C VAL A 409 -7.16 5.78 -29.47
N TYR A 410 -8.04 4.91 -28.99
CA TYR A 410 -8.25 4.57 -27.58
C TYR A 410 -8.06 3.06 -27.34
N GLN A 411 -7.29 2.69 -26.32
CA GLN A 411 -7.04 1.29 -25.93
C GLN A 411 -7.94 0.89 -24.76
N GLY A 412 -8.57 -0.29 -24.86
CA GLY A 412 -9.45 -0.80 -23.81
C GLY A 412 -10.75 0.00 -23.66
N PHE A 413 -11.13 0.78 -24.68
CA PHE A 413 -12.32 1.64 -24.68
C PHE A 413 -13.56 0.91 -24.16
N GLU A 414 -13.75 -0.36 -24.53
CA GLU A 414 -14.99 -1.07 -24.20
C GLU A 414 -15.22 -1.31 -22.70
N ALA A 415 -14.16 -1.29 -21.88
CA ALA A 415 -14.26 -1.41 -20.43
C ALA A 415 -14.50 -0.07 -19.69
N TRP A 416 -14.54 1.05 -20.41
CA TRP A 416 -14.76 2.38 -19.80
C TRP A 416 -16.23 2.60 -19.40
N ARG A 417 -16.46 3.51 -18.44
CA ARG A 417 -17.81 3.84 -17.97
C ARG A 417 -18.64 4.53 -19.07
N ARG A 418 -19.97 4.58 -18.93
CA ARG A 418 -20.86 5.22 -19.92
C ARG A 418 -20.43 6.66 -20.22
N ASP A 419 -20.16 7.44 -19.17
CA ASP A 419 -19.84 8.86 -19.29
C ASP A 419 -18.42 9.06 -19.84
N ASP A 420 -17.42 8.29 -19.36
CA ASP A 420 -16.07 8.18 -19.94
C ASP A 420 -16.13 7.96 -21.48
N LYS A 421 -16.94 6.97 -21.92
CA LYS A 421 -17.12 6.62 -23.34
C LYS A 421 -17.75 7.77 -24.14
N VAL A 422 -18.75 8.46 -23.58
CA VAL A 422 -19.42 9.60 -24.21
C VAL A 422 -18.51 10.83 -24.28
N GLU A 423 -17.72 11.13 -23.25
CA GLU A 423 -16.75 12.23 -23.26
C GLU A 423 -15.66 11.99 -24.31
N ALA A 424 -15.11 10.77 -24.37
CA ALA A 424 -14.11 10.37 -25.37
C ALA A 424 -14.61 10.48 -26.81
N LEU A 425 -15.83 10.00 -27.09
CA LEU A 425 -16.45 10.11 -28.41
C LEU A 425 -16.69 11.57 -28.80
N ASN A 426 -17.18 12.40 -27.87
CA ASN A 426 -17.37 13.83 -28.11
C ASN A 426 -16.04 14.52 -28.43
N TYR A 427 -15.02 14.33 -27.58
CA TYR A 427 -13.70 14.93 -27.77
C TYR A 427 -13.05 14.53 -29.10
N LEU A 428 -13.17 13.27 -29.52
CA LEU A 428 -12.70 12.82 -30.84
C LEU A 428 -13.42 13.54 -31.99
N MET A 429 -14.74 13.74 -31.87
CA MET A 429 -15.52 14.48 -32.88
C MET A 429 -15.24 15.99 -32.84
N ASP A 430 -14.93 16.58 -31.69
CA ASP A 430 -14.51 17.99 -31.57
C ASP A 430 -13.14 18.24 -32.21
N VAL A 431 -12.18 17.31 -32.02
CA VAL A 431 -10.89 17.33 -32.75
C VAL A 431 -11.12 17.19 -34.26
N ALA A 432 -12.01 16.29 -34.69
CA ALA A 432 -12.37 16.11 -36.10
C ALA A 432 -13.14 17.31 -36.69
N GLU A 433 -13.86 18.09 -35.88
CA GLU A 433 -14.49 19.33 -36.32
C GLU A 433 -13.42 20.39 -36.65
N GLN A 434 -12.51 20.63 -35.70
CA GLN A 434 -11.48 21.68 -35.81
C GLN A 434 -10.41 21.39 -36.87
N VAL A 435 -9.89 20.16 -36.94
CA VAL A 435 -8.79 19.78 -37.85
C VAL A 435 -9.12 20.10 -39.31
N ALA A 436 -10.36 19.82 -39.73
CA ALA A 436 -10.81 20.08 -41.10
C ALA A 436 -11.28 21.52 -41.33
N LEU A 437 -11.66 22.27 -40.29
CA LEU A 437 -12.17 23.64 -40.42
C LEU A 437 -11.07 24.70 -40.39
N MET A 438 -9.94 24.43 -39.73
CA MET A 438 -8.87 25.42 -39.45
C MET A 438 -7.48 25.04 -39.96
N GLY A 439 -7.35 23.97 -40.75
CA GLY A 439 -6.11 23.67 -41.50
C GLY A 439 -4.87 23.53 -40.62
N ALA A 440 -4.86 22.56 -39.71
CA ALA A 440 -3.71 22.22 -38.85
C ALA A 440 -3.22 23.28 -37.85
N SER A 441 -3.89 24.42 -37.68
CA SER A 441 -3.60 25.39 -36.62
C SER A 441 -4.05 24.88 -35.23
N ALA A 442 -3.27 25.18 -34.20
CA ALA A 442 -3.40 24.56 -32.87
C ALA A 442 -4.30 25.36 -31.92
N GLY A 443 -5.62 25.24 -32.08
CA GLY A 443 -6.58 25.63 -31.06
C GLY A 443 -6.55 24.65 -29.88
N ALA A 444 -6.28 25.14 -28.66
CA ALA A 444 -6.29 24.31 -27.47
C ALA A 444 -7.74 24.02 -27.04
N ILE A 445 -8.26 22.84 -27.42
CA ILE A 445 -9.48 22.31 -26.78
C ILE A 445 -9.16 22.13 -25.29
N LYS A 446 -10.00 22.70 -24.41
CA LYS A 446 -9.96 22.35 -22.99
C LYS A 446 -10.42 20.90 -22.84
N ALA A 447 -9.48 19.98 -22.81
CA ALA A 447 -9.71 18.61 -22.41
C ALA A 447 -10.38 18.60 -21.02
N ALA A 448 -11.56 17.98 -20.94
CA ALA A 448 -12.26 17.80 -19.68
C ALA A 448 -11.59 16.70 -18.83
N GLY A 449 -12.07 16.52 -17.61
CA GLY A 449 -11.36 15.78 -16.55
C GLY A 449 -10.98 14.35 -16.95
N PHE A 450 -11.86 13.63 -17.65
CA PHE A 450 -11.57 12.27 -18.07
C PHE A 450 -10.50 12.23 -19.17
N VAL A 451 -10.56 13.11 -20.17
CA VAL A 451 -9.56 13.16 -21.26
C VAL A 451 -8.14 13.42 -20.73
N ASN A 452 -7.98 14.22 -19.67
CA ASN A 452 -6.68 14.45 -19.03
C ASN A 452 -6.12 13.22 -18.29
N SER A 453 -6.94 12.20 -18.00
CA SER A 453 -6.50 10.92 -17.41
C SER A 453 -5.99 9.91 -18.45
N LEU A 454 -6.09 10.23 -19.75
CA LEU A 454 -5.67 9.35 -20.83
C LEU A 454 -4.19 9.53 -21.17
N ILE A 455 -3.42 8.46 -20.97
CA ILE A 455 -1.98 8.42 -21.22
C ILE A 455 -1.66 7.77 -22.57
N ARG A 456 -0.64 8.31 -23.25
CA ARG A 456 -0.16 7.78 -24.53
C ARG A 456 0.69 6.52 -24.29
N VAL A 457 0.14 5.36 -24.65
CA VAL A 457 0.84 4.08 -24.64
C VAL A 457 1.33 3.69 -26.03
N LYS A 458 2.35 2.83 -26.08
CA LYS A 458 2.95 2.29 -27.30
C LYS A 458 2.57 0.82 -27.43
N LEU A 459 1.90 0.46 -28.52
CA LEU A 459 1.44 -0.91 -28.80
C LEU A 459 2.38 -1.66 -29.76
N SER A 460 3.13 -0.92 -30.58
CA SER A 460 4.17 -1.47 -31.47
C SER A 460 5.22 -0.40 -31.76
N PRO A 461 6.31 -0.69 -32.49
CA PRO A 461 7.28 0.32 -32.91
C PRO A 461 6.66 1.56 -33.58
N THR A 462 5.54 1.39 -34.29
CA THR A 462 4.85 2.44 -35.07
C THR A 462 3.45 2.79 -34.57
N ARG A 463 2.77 1.95 -33.76
CA ARG A 463 1.40 2.18 -33.27
C ARG A 463 1.39 2.70 -31.83
N PHE A 464 0.68 3.80 -31.62
CA PHE A 464 0.37 4.36 -30.30
C PHE A 464 -1.14 4.32 -30.06
N SER A 465 -1.57 4.36 -28.80
CA SER A 465 -2.98 4.47 -28.42
C SER A 465 -3.12 5.24 -27.10
N LEU A 466 -4.29 5.81 -26.82
CA LEU A 466 -4.60 6.48 -25.56
C LEU A 466 -5.26 5.48 -24.63
N TRP A 467 -4.60 5.17 -23.51
CA TRP A 467 -5.08 4.23 -22.52
C TRP A 467 -5.45 4.98 -21.23
N LYS A 468 -6.55 4.59 -20.60
CA LYS A 468 -6.89 4.99 -19.24
C LYS A 468 -6.09 4.11 -18.29
N SER A 469 -5.42 4.66 -17.27
CA SER A 469 -4.59 3.93 -16.30
C SER A 469 -5.40 3.07 -15.29
N ASP A 470 -6.41 2.36 -15.80
CA ASP A 470 -7.35 1.52 -15.06
C ASP A 470 -6.97 0.05 -15.24
N LEU A 471 -6.65 -0.63 -14.13
CA LEU A 471 -6.28 -2.04 -14.12
C LEU A 471 -7.49 -2.98 -14.02
N ALA A 472 -8.71 -2.49 -13.81
CA ALA A 472 -9.89 -3.34 -13.68
C ALA A 472 -10.07 -4.42 -14.79
N PRO A 473 -9.77 -4.16 -16.08
CA PRO A 473 -9.89 -5.17 -17.15
C PRO A 473 -8.87 -6.32 -17.08
N TYR A 474 -7.77 -6.15 -16.34
CA TYR A 474 -6.68 -7.13 -16.24
C TYR A 474 -6.83 -8.09 -15.05
N ARG A 475 -7.88 -7.90 -14.24
CA ARG A 475 -8.15 -8.69 -13.05
C ARG A 475 -8.51 -10.13 -13.42
N GLN A 476 -7.89 -11.08 -12.73
CA GLN A 476 -8.28 -12.47 -12.78
C GLN A 476 -9.57 -12.66 -11.97
N SER A 477 -10.48 -13.48 -12.49
CA SER A 477 -11.82 -13.73 -11.92
C SER A 477 -11.88 -14.94 -10.98
N PHE A 478 -10.74 -15.57 -10.68
CA PHE A 478 -10.61 -16.71 -9.79
C PHE A 478 -9.72 -16.36 -8.59
N GLU A 479 -9.90 -17.10 -7.50
CA GLU A 479 -9.13 -16.97 -6.26
C GLU A 479 -8.01 -18.01 -6.20
N LEU A 480 -6.87 -17.66 -5.61
CA LEU A 480 -5.78 -18.60 -5.35
C LEU A 480 -6.11 -19.50 -4.13
N PRO A 481 -5.58 -20.73 -4.06
CA PRO A 481 -5.73 -21.56 -2.87
C PRO A 481 -5.11 -20.90 -1.63
N GLU A 482 -5.81 -20.86 -0.50
CA GLU A 482 -5.35 -20.19 0.74
C GLU A 482 -3.97 -20.65 1.25
N ALA A 483 -3.56 -21.88 0.92
CA ALA A 483 -2.27 -22.45 1.29
C ALA A 483 -1.09 -22.00 0.39
N LEU A 484 -1.35 -21.26 -0.69
CA LEU A 484 -0.32 -20.76 -1.60
C LEU A 484 0.21 -19.40 -1.11
N LEU A 485 1.40 -19.42 -0.52
CA LEU A 485 2.11 -18.20 -0.11
C LEU A 485 2.87 -17.59 -1.31
N PRO A 486 3.08 -16.26 -1.33
CA PRO A 486 3.93 -15.62 -2.31
C PRO A 486 5.43 -15.79 -1.98
N ASP A 487 6.29 -15.57 -2.97
CA ASP A 487 7.74 -15.53 -2.82
C ASP A 487 8.24 -14.23 -2.13
N GLU A 488 9.57 -14.08 -1.96
CA GLU A 488 10.16 -12.86 -1.38
C GLU A 488 10.00 -11.61 -2.29
N GLN A 489 9.59 -11.77 -3.55
CA GLN A 489 9.20 -10.68 -4.45
C GLN A 489 7.71 -10.35 -4.35
N GLY A 490 6.87 -11.18 -3.72
CA GLY A 490 5.42 -11.00 -3.65
C GLY A 490 4.63 -11.62 -4.81
N LEU A 491 5.25 -12.52 -5.58
CA LEU A 491 4.66 -13.26 -6.69
C LEU A 491 4.12 -14.62 -6.22
N TYR A 492 2.99 -15.04 -6.77
CA TYR A 492 2.34 -16.32 -6.51
C TYR A 492 2.51 -17.25 -7.73
N ASP A 493 3.17 -18.39 -7.54
CA ASP A 493 3.36 -19.39 -8.59
C ASP A 493 2.18 -20.36 -8.65
N TYR A 494 1.38 -20.30 -9.72
CA TYR A 494 0.20 -21.16 -9.87
C TYR A 494 0.05 -21.66 -11.32
N GLN A 495 -0.08 -22.98 -11.49
CA GLN A 495 -0.25 -23.66 -12.79
C GLN A 495 0.80 -23.29 -13.87
N GLY A 496 2.02 -22.91 -13.46
CA GLY A 496 3.10 -22.49 -14.39
C GLY A 496 2.99 -21.05 -14.88
N LYS A 497 2.20 -20.22 -14.19
CA LYS A 497 2.10 -18.76 -14.37
C LYS A 497 2.42 -18.05 -13.05
N HIS A 498 2.89 -16.82 -13.16
CA HIS A 498 3.10 -15.92 -12.03
C HIS A 498 1.91 -14.98 -11.87
N TYR A 499 1.45 -14.79 -10.64
CA TYR A 499 0.38 -13.86 -10.31
C TYR A 499 0.80 -12.87 -9.23
N LEU A 500 0.18 -11.70 -9.23
CA LEU A 500 0.49 -10.59 -8.35
C LEU A 500 -0.80 -10.00 -7.77
N SER A 501 -0.82 -9.76 -6.46
CA SER A 501 -1.96 -9.11 -5.78
C SER A 501 -1.71 -7.62 -5.61
N LEU A 502 -2.59 -6.77 -6.16
CA LEU A 502 -2.55 -5.31 -6.05
C LEU A 502 -3.92 -4.78 -5.61
N ASP A 503 -3.96 -3.99 -4.52
CA ASP A 503 -5.19 -3.46 -3.92
C ASP A 503 -6.28 -4.53 -3.64
N GLY A 504 -5.87 -5.76 -3.29
CA GLY A 504 -6.80 -6.88 -3.03
C GLY A 504 -7.36 -7.57 -4.28
N HIS A 505 -6.75 -7.35 -5.45
CA HIS A 505 -7.13 -7.97 -6.72
C HIS A 505 -5.96 -8.69 -7.38
N LEU A 506 -6.24 -9.83 -8.00
CA LEU A 506 -5.24 -10.69 -8.62
C LEU A 506 -5.01 -10.33 -10.10
N TYR A 507 -3.75 -10.31 -10.52
CA TYR A 507 -3.31 -10.01 -11.90
C TYR A 507 -2.34 -11.09 -12.39
N GLU A 508 -2.47 -11.52 -13.64
CA GLU A 508 -1.43 -12.34 -14.28
C GLU A 508 -0.26 -11.43 -14.69
N VAL A 509 0.95 -11.85 -14.36
CA VAL A 509 2.18 -11.11 -14.69
C VAL A 509 3.19 -12.01 -15.39
N GLY A 510 4.04 -11.41 -16.21
CA GLY A 510 5.16 -12.12 -16.83
C GLY A 510 6.22 -11.15 -17.35
N PRO A 511 7.37 -11.67 -17.79
CA PRO A 511 8.34 -10.86 -18.51
C PRO A 511 7.70 -10.27 -19.78
N ASP A 512 8.04 -9.02 -20.06
CA ASP A 512 7.74 -8.36 -21.32
C ASP A 512 8.62 -8.95 -22.45
N SER A 513 8.09 -8.91 -23.68
CA SER A 513 8.84 -9.28 -24.90
C SER A 513 9.67 -8.13 -25.46
N SER A 514 9.41 -6.88 -25.02
CA SER A 514 10.05 -5.66 -25.53
C SER A 514 11.02 -4.96 -24.57
N SER A 515 11.05 -5.38 -23.31
CA SER A 515 11.93 -4.86 -22.26
C SER A 515 12.31 -5.96 -21.26
N SER A 516 13.39 -5.77 -20.50
CA SER A 516 13.82 -6.71 -19.45
C SER A 516 13.02 -6.58 -18.14
N GLY A 517 11.76 -6.13 -18.23
CA GLY A 517 10.88 -5.86 -17.10
C GLY A 517 9.68 -6.82 -17.04
N TRP A 518 8.93 -6.75 -15.95
CA TRP A 518 7.65 -7.43 -15.82
C TRP A 518 6.51 -6.56 -16.37
N SER A 519 5.43 -7.19 -16.80
CA SER A 519 4.20 -6.53 -17.22
C SER A 519 2.95 -7.30 -16.80
N ILE A 520 1.86 -6.57 -16.59
CA ILE A 520 0.53 -7.16 -16.37
C ILE A 520 -0.04 -7.64 -17.71
N ARG A 521 -0.63 -8.84 -17.72
CA ARG A 521 -1.25 -9.47 -18.88
C ARG A 521 -2.78 -9.46 -18.78
N HIS A 522 -3.45 -9.23 -19.91
CA HIS A 522 -4.91 -9.27 -19.97
C HIS A 522 -5.40 -10.73 -20.04
N PRO A 523 -6.48 -11.13 -19.35
CA PRO A 523 -6.98 -12.50 -19.39
C PRO A 523 -7.41 -12.93 -20.81
N ASP A 524 -8.29 -12.16 -21.46
CA ASP A 524 -8.94 -12.60 -22.72
C ASP A 524 -8.41 -11.99 -24.03
N ASP A 525 -7.62 -10.91 -24.00
CA ASP A 525 -7.13 -10.19 -25.19
C ASP A 525 -5.59 -10.21 -25.29
N PRO A 526 -5.01 -11.09 -26.13
CA PRO A 526 -3.57 -11.11 -26.42
C PRO A 526 -3.02 -9.84 -27.11
N TRP A 527 -3.88 -8.92 -27.55
CA TRP A 527 -3.51 -7.66 -28.21
C TRP A 527 -3.78 -6.42 -27.33
N ALA A 528 -4.13 -6.62 -26.06
CA ALA A 528 -4.18 -5.56 -25.08
C ALA A 528 -2.81 -4.88 -24.90
N TYR A 529 -2.83 -3.64 -24.38
CA TYR A 529 -1.61 -3.08 -23.81
C TYR A 529 -1.19 -3.92 -22.61
N SER A 530 0.11 -4.13 -22.39
CA SER A 530 0.62 -4.80 -21.18
C SER A 530 1.28 -3.74 -20.29
N PRO A 531 0.62 -3.24 -19.22
CA PRO A 531 1.20 -2.21 -18.35
C PRO A 531 2.53 -2.67 -17.73
N PRO A 532 3.64 -1.93 -17.93
CA PRO A 532 4.93 -2.30 -17.36
C PRO A 532 4.95 -2.04 -15.86
N LEU A 533 5.58 -2.95 -15.14
CA LEU A 533 5.71 -2.94 -13.68
C LEU A 533 7.13 -2.53 -13.25
N LEU A 534 7.18 -1.63 -12.28
CA LEU A 534 8.35 -1.31 -11.47
C LEU A 534 8.29 -2.13 -10.18
N GLN A 535 9.43 -2.70 -9.79
CA GLN A 535 9.61 -3.48 -8.56
C GLN A 535 10.77 -2.91 -7.75
N ASN A 536 10.65 -2.88 -6.42
CA ASN A 536 11.76 -2.51 -5.53
C ASN A 536 12.66 -3.69 -5.11
N GLY A 537 12.33 -4.91 -5.55
CA GLY A 537 13.00 -6.15 -5.13
C GLY A 537 12.80 -6.47 -3.64
N SER A 538 11.65 -6.10 -3.07
CA SER A 538 11.27 -6.31 -1.67
C SER A 538 9.74 -6.31 -1.50
N GLY A 539 9.00 -7.01 -2.37
CA GLY A 539 7.55 -7.15 -2.29
C GLY A 539 6.72 -6.01 -2.91
N ALA A 540 7.26 -4.80 -3.11
CA ALA A 540 6.49 -3.68 -3.65
C ALA A 540 6.54 -3.64 -5.18
N TRP A 541 5.35 -3.57 -5.79
CA TRP A 541 5.16 -3.45 -7.23
C TRP A 541 4.23 -2.28 -7.56
N ARG A 542 4.57 -1.47 -8.55
CA ARG A 542 3.66 -0.45 -9.12
C ARG A 542 3.73 -0.47 -10.64
N THR A 543 2.65 -0.09 -11.30
CA THR A 543 2.74 0.26 -12.72
C THR A 543 3.51 1.57 -12.90
N LEU A 544 4.14 1.75 -14.05
CA LEU A 544 4.84 2.98 -14.43
C LEU A 544 3.93 4.25 -14.35
N HIS A 545 2.62 4.06 -14.38
CA HIS A 545 1.61 5.11 -14.54
C HIS A 545 0.82 5.43 -13.27
N GLU A 546 1.11 4.77 -12.15
CA GLU A 546 0.57 5.11 -10.83
C GLU A 546 1.36 6.27 -10.21
N ASN A 547 0.68 7.35 -9.81
CA ASN A 547 1.25 8.44 -9.01
C ASN A 547 1.05 8.19 -7.50
N PRO A 548 2.11 7.98 -6.70
CA PRO A 548 1.98 7.74 -5.26
C PRO A 548 1.58 8.98 -4.45
N GLN A 549 1.67 10.19 -5.00
CA GLN A 549 1.19 11.41 -4.33
C GLN A 549 -0.33 11.37 -4.14
N ASP A 550 -1.08 10.93 -5.15
CA ASP A 550 -2.55 10.84 -5.15
C ASP A 550 -3.08 9.70 -4.26
N TRP A 551 -2.20 8.86 -3.71
CA TRP A 551 -2.58 7.76 -2.81
C TRP A 551 -2.78 8.24 -1.38
N SER A 552 -3.79 7.68 -0.71
CA SER A 552 -3.92 7.79 0.74
C SER A 552 -2.74 7.12 1.45
N GLU A 553 -2.39 7.62 2.64
CA GLU A 553 -1.29 7.09 3.45
C GLU A 553 -1.42 5.58 3.73
N LEU A 554 -2.65 5.11 4.02
CA LEU A 554 -2.94 3.67 4.17
C LEU A 554 -2.63 2.88 2.89
N LYS A 555 -2.94 3.43 1.70
CA LYS A 555 -2.57 2.78 0.44
C LYS A 555 -1.04 2.77 0.27
N ARG A 556 -0.34 3.87 0.56
CA ARG A 556 1.13 3.89 0.52
C ARG A 556 1.74 2.81 1.42
N LEU A 557 1.22 2.60 2.64
CA LEU A 557 1.66 1.51 3.51
C LEU A 557 1.33 0.13 2.91
N ARG A 558 0.06 -0.14 2.56
CA ARG A 558 -0.38 -1.44 2.03
C ARG A 558 0.33 -1.87 0.75
N ARG A 559 0.75 -0.92 -0.09
CA ARG A 559 1.42 -1.19 -1.36
C ARG A 559 2.93 -1.49 -1.22
N LEU A 560 3.50 -1.44 -0.01
CA LEU A 560 4.91 -1.84 0.25
C LEU A 560 5.17 -3.33 0.04
N GLY A 561 4.14 -4.18 -0.05
CA GLY A 561 4.24 -5.60 -0.36
C GLY A 561 3.28 -6.48 0.42
N PRO A 562 3.33 -7.82 0.25
CA PRO A 562 2.37 -8.74 0.86
C PRO A 562 2.22 -8.58 2.37
N ILE A 563 3.34 -8.36 3.07
CA ILE A 563 3.40 -8.19 4.53
C ILE A 563 2.62 -6.95 5.04
N ALA A 564 2.34 -5.98 4.17
CA ALA A 564 1.59 -4.77 4.50
C ALA A 564 0.16 -4.76 3.96
N ALA A 565 -0.17 -5.61 2.98
CA ALA A 565 -1.41 -5.54 2.19
C ALA A 565 -2.68 -5.51 3.05
N ASP A 566 -2.74 -6.37 4.08
CA ASP A 566 -3.91 -6.54 4.96
C ASP A 566 -3.86 -5.67 6.23
N THR A 567 -3.05 -4.61 6.24
CA THR A 567 -2.95 -3.72 7.41
C THR A 567 -4.25 -2.91 7.57
N PRO A 568 -4.95 -2.95 8.72
CA PRO A 568 -6.16 -2.16 8.95
C PRO A 568 -5.82 -0.69 9.21
N THR A 569 -6.78 0.21 9.02
CA THR A 569 -6.60 1.66 9.20
C THR A 569 -6.13 2.05 10.61
N GLU A 570 -6.57 1.30 11.62
CA GLU A 570 -6.24 1.53 13.03
C GLU A 570 -4.76 1.27 13.37
N ASP A 571 -4.09 0.38 12.62
CA ASP A 571 -2.67 0.05 12.83
C ASP A 571 -1.70 1.01 12.13
N LEU A 572 -2.17 1.85 11.21
CA LEU A 572 -1.33 2.74 10.41
C LEU A 572 -0.43 3.65 11.26
N ALA A 573 -1.02 4.44 12.17
CA ALA A 573 -0.28 5.33 13.05
C ALA A 573 0.51 4.59 14.17
N PRO A 574 0.01 3.49 14.76
CA PRO A 574 0.81 2.58 15.58
C PRO A 574 2.09 2.07 14.91
N ILE A 575 1.99 1.52 13.69
CA ILE A 575 3.12 0.98 12.93
C ILE A 575 4.13 2.08 12.63
N LEU A 576 3.68 3.19 12.02
CA LEU A 576 4.56 4.31 11.68
C LEU A 576 5.33 4.83 12.90
N HIS A 577 4.66 5.00 14.04
CA HIS A 577 5.32 5.40 15.28
C HIS A 577 6.32 4.34 15.80
N ALA A 578 5.97 3.06 15.74
CA ALA A 578 6.81 1.99 16.26
C ALA A 578 8.06 1.72 15.40
N SER A 579 7.95 1.93 14.09
CA SER A 579 9.08 1.80 13.14
C SER A 579 9.80 3.11 12.83
N ALA A 580 9.61 4.15 13.66
CA ALA A 580 10.20 5.49 13.48
C ALA A 580 10.04 6.06 12.05
N SER A 581 8.88 5.83 11.45
CA SER A 581 8.53 6.11 10.04
C SER A 581 7.41 7.16 9.93
N ASP A 582 7.28 7.82 8.77
CA ASP A 582 6.22 8.82 8.54
C ASP A 582 5.59 8.75 7.13
N SER A 583 4.62 9.64 6.88
CA SER A 583 3.90 9.78 5.61
C SER A 583 4.80 10.14 4.42
N ASN A 584 5.89 10.86 4.69
CA ASN A 584 6.84 11.32 3.69
C ASN A 584 7.69 10.15 3.24
N LEU A 585 8.30 9.42 4.17
CA LEU A 585 9.04 8.18 3.91
C LEU A 585 8.22 7.17 3.11
N LEU A 586 6.93 6.97 3.45
CA LEU A 586 6.03 6.14 2.65
C LEU A 586 5.86 6.63 1.21
N LEU A 587 5.85 7.95 0.98
CA LEU A 587 5.81 8.54 -0.35
C LEU A 587 7.14 8.41 -1.10
N GLU A 588 8.28 8.61 -0.42
CA GLU A 588 9.62 8.53 -1.01
C GLU A 588 9.95 7.09 -1.46
N LEU A 589 9.64 6.09 -0.64
CA LEU A 589 9.81 4.66 -0.98
C LEU A 589 9.12 4.31 -2.30
N HIS A 590 7.90 4.79 -2.50
CA HIS A 590 7.17 4.57 -3.76
C HIS A 590 7.65 5.46 -4.90
N ARG A 591 7.96 6.75 -4.66
CA ARG A 591 8.50 7.68 -5.66
C ARG A 591 9.79 7.14 -6.28
N ASP A 592 10.74 6.79 -5.42
CA ASP A 592 12.10 6.41 -5.79
C ASP A 592 12.29 4.90 -5.98
N ASN A 593 11.21 4.10 -5.84
CA ASN A 593 11.20 2.65 -6.05
C ASN A 593 12.18 1.87 -5.11
N GLN A 594 12.23 2.26 -3.84
CA GLN A 594 13.19 1.74 -2.85
C GLN A 594 12.62 0.59 -2.01
N SER A 595 13.50 -0.25 -1.48
CA SER A 595 13.16 -1.23 -0.43
C SER A 595 12.73 -0.50 0.85
N PRO A 596 11.69 -0.95 1.57
CA PRO A 596 11.32 -0.33 2.85
C PRO A 596 12.42 -0.58 3.91
N PRO A 597 12.55 0.28 4.94
CA PRO A 597 13.49 0.05 6.03
C PRO A 597 13.24 -1.28 6.73
N ALA A 598 14.31 -1.94 7.16
CA ALA A 598 14.24 -3.24 7.84
C ALA A 598 13.35 -3.20 9.10
N GLN A 599 13.37 -2.08 9.84
CA GLN A 599 12.54 -1.83 11.01
C GLN A 599 11.04 -1.81 10.68
N LEU A 600 10.66 -1.17 9.57
CA LEU A 600 9.26 -1.08 9.13
C LEU A 600 8.73 -2.45 8.70
N LEU A 601 9.52 -3.22 7.94
CA LEU A 601 9.17 -4.60 7.56
C LEU A 601 8.98 -5.50 8.79
N ASP A 602 9.86 -5.38 9.80
CA ASP A 602 9.78 -6.19 11.01
C ASP A 602 8.60 -5.79 11.93
N THR A 603 8.36 -4.48 12.05
CA THR A 603 7.19 -3.95 12.78
C THR A 603 5.89 -4.43 12.13
N LEU A 604 5.76 -4.33 10.80
CA LEU A 604 4.61 -4.82 10.02
C LEU A 604 4.32 -6.31 10.30
N LYS A 605 5.35 -7.15 10.22
CA LYS A 605 5.30 -8.59 10.52
C LYS A 605 4.75 -8.88 11.93
N ARG A 606 5.19 -8.09 12.92
CA ARG A 606 4.85 -8.28 14.33
C ARG A 606 3.42 -7.81 14.64
N PHE A 607 2.97 -6.71 14.05
CA PHE A 607 1.55 -6.34 14.07
C PHE A 607 0.68 -7.41 13.38
N GLN A 608 1.12 -8.01 12.26
CA GLN A 608 0.41 -9.09 11.59
C GLN A 608 0.20 -10.32 12.50
N PHE A 609 1.23 -10.78 13.21
CA PHE A 609 1.12 -11.89 14.17
C PHE A 609 0.26 -11.56 15.40
N ASP A 610 0.37 -10.33 15.93
CA ASP A 610 -0.48 -9.87 17.04
C ASP A 610 -1.97 -9.88 16.66
N ARG A 611 -2.32 -9.38 15.46
CA ARG A 611 -3.67 -9.49 14.89
C ARG A 611 -4.10 -10.96 14.72
N GLN A 612 -3.25 -11.81 14.14
CA GLN A 612 -3.56 -13.22 13.87
C GLN A 612 -3.92 -13.98 15.15
N ILE A 613 -3.16 -13.78 16.22
CA ILE A 613 -3.40 -14.42 17.53
C ILE A 613 -4.66 -13.85 18.21
N GLN A 614 -4.87 -12.53 18.17
CA GLN A 614 -6.10 -11.92 18.71
C GLN A 614 -7.35 -12.46 18.00
N HIS A 615 -7.32 -12.59 16.67
CA HIS A 615 -8.42 -13.18 15.89
C HIS A 615 -8.68 -14.64 16.28
N GLN A 616 -7.63 -15.46 16.42
CA GLN A 616 -7.75 -16.86 16.88
C GLN A 616 -8.36 -16.97 18.28
N GLN A 617 -8.03 -16.06 19.20
CA GLN A 617 -8.59 -16.06 20.56
C GLN A 617 -10.08 -15.69 20.61
N LEU A 618 -10.51 -14.75 19.76
CA LEU A 618 -11.92 -14.34 19.65
C LEU A 618 -12.81 -15.50 19.18
N HIS A 619 -12.36 -16.28 18.18
CA HIS A 619 -13.13 -17.43 17.67
C HIS A 619 -13.02 -18.69 18.53
N ALA A 620 -12.05 -18.77 19.45
CA ALA A 620 -11.86 -19.93 20.33
C ALA A 620 -12.77 -19.96 21.58
N SER A 621 -13.61 -18.94 21.80
CA SER A 621 -14.35 -18.75 23.05
C SER A 621 -15.87 -18.67 22.85
N PRO A 622 -16.66 -19.71 23.19
CA PRO A 622 -18.11 -19.56 23.36
C PRO A 622 -18.42 -18.75 24.64
N PRO A 623 -19.58 -18.08 24.72
CA PRO A 623 -19.97 -17.31 25.91
C PRO A 623 -20.38 -18.24 27.06
N VAL A 624 -19.41 -18.70 27.85
CA VAL A 624 -19.65 -19.39 29.13
C VAL A 624 -20.16 -18.37 30.14
N ASN A 625 -21.44 -18.47 30.50
CA ASN A 625 -22.15 -17.49 31.31
C ASN A 625 -22.01 -17.73 32.83
N ASP A 626 -20.88 -18.29 33.26
CA ASP A 626 -20.53 -18.52 34.66
C ASP A 626 -19.52 -17.45 35.10
N GLY A 627 -19.76 -16.82 36.26
CA GLY A 627 -19.06 -15.61 36.71
C GLY A 627 -17.58 -15.74 37.12
N ALA A 628 -16.86 -16.75 36.62
CA ALA A 628 -15.44 -16.95 36.87
C ALA A 628 -14.59 -16.41 35.70
N THR A 629 -13.98 -15.23 35.87
CA THR A 629 -13.07 -14.67 34.86
C THR A 629 -11.84 -15.59 34.66
N PRO A 630 -11.47 -15.94 33.42
CA PRO A 630 -10.36 -16.86 33.13
C PRO A 630 -8.98 -16.17 33.28
N SER A 631 -8.64 -15.80 34.52
CA SER A 631 -7.48 -14.98 34.84
C SER A 631 -6.24 -15.85 35.11
N GLY A 632 -5.23 -15.75 34.24
CA GLY A 632 -3.89 -16.32 34.46
C GLY A 632 -3.30 -16.99 33.22
N THR A 633 -3.97 -18.00 32.66
CA THR A 633 -3.38 -18.89 31.65
C THR A 633 -3.29 -18.26 30.25
N ILE A 634 -4.33 -17.54 29.81
CA ILE A 634 -4.49 -17.10 28.41
C ILE A 634 -3.32 -16.20 27.95
N GLY A 635 -2.89 -15.25 28.78
CA GLY A 635 -1.80 -14.32 28.43
C GLY A 635 -0.45 -14.99 28.21
N LYS A 636 -0.12 -16.05 28.98
CA LYS A 636 1.13 -16.80 28.78
C LYS A 636 1.11 -17.62 27.49
N THR A 637 -0.03 -18.22 27.15
CA THR A 637 -0.22 -18.93 25.88
C THR A 637 -0.13 -17.99 24.69
N ALA A 638 -0.69 -16.78 24.79
CA ALA A 638 -0.64 -15.75 23.75
C ALA A 638 0.81 -15.35 23.39
N SER A 639 1.57 -14.96 24.41
CA SER A 639 2.98 -14.54 24.24
C SER A 639 3.86 -15.68 23.72
N LYS A 640 3.69 -16.92 24.21
CA LYS A 640 4.41 -18.07 23.67
C LYS A 640 4.05 -18.33 22.21
N ARG A 641 2.79 -18.19 21.83
CA ARG A 641 2.35 -18.41 20.44
C ARG A 641 2.88 -17.34 19.48
N PHE A 642 3.01 -16.11 19.95
CA PHE A 642 3.67 -15.02 19.22
C PHE A 642 5.13 -15.38 18.93
N GLU A 643 5.87 -15.81 19.95
CA GLU A 643 7.28 -16.19 19.80
C GLU A 643 7.45 -17.39 18.85
N GLU A 644 6.58 -18.40 18.93
CA GLU A 644 6.57 -19.54 18.01
C GLU A 644 6.41 -19.12 16.54
N LEU A 645 5.47 -18.22 16.25
CA LEU A 645 5.22 -17.72 14.88
C LEU A 645 6.35 -16.80 14.40
N TYR A 646 6.85 -15.92 15.27
CA TYR A 646 7.96 -15.02 14.97
C TYR A 646 9.22 -15.83 14.62
N GLN A 647 9.66 -16.75 15.47
CA GLN A 647 10.85 -17.59 15.22
C GLN A 647 10.72 -18.50 13.97
N GLN A 648 9.51 -18.89 13.59
CA GLN A 648 9.26 -19.60 12.32
C GLN A 648 9.44 -18.69 11.09
N SER A 649 9.13 -17.40 11.20
CA SER A 649 9.34 -16.41 10.12
C SER A 649 10.80 -15.92 9.99
N GLU A 650 11.62 -16.15 11.01
CA GLU A 650 13.00 -15.63 11.10
C GLU A 650 14.04 -16.44 10.31
N GLN A 651 13.63 -17.50 9.63
CA GLN A 651 14.52 -18.36 8.85
C GLN A 651 15.14 -17.61 7.66
N VAL A 652 16.47 -17.58 7.61
CA VAL A 652 17.28 -16.97 6.56
C VAL A 652 17.93 -18.05 5.71
N GLU A 653 18.04 -17.79 4.41
CA GLU A 653 18.65 -18.72 3.45
C GLU A 653 19.87 -18.08 2.78
N GLY A 654 20.92 -18.88 2.58
CA GLY A 654 22.10 -18.51 1.81
C GLY A 654 23.31 -18.17 2.69
N PRO A 655 24.53 -18.40 2.18
CA PRO A 655 25.76 -18.46 2.99
C PRO A 655 26.19 -17.12 3.62
N LEU A 656 25.68 -15.99 3.14
CA LEU A 656 25.95 -14.67 3.73
C LEU A 656 24.89 -14.30 4.81
N PRO A 657 23.57 -14.35 4.53
CA PRO A 657 22.54 -14.24 5.58
C PRO A 657 22.74 -15.21 6.75
N GLU A 658 23.08 -16.48 6.49
CA GLU A 658 23.37 -17.48 7.52
C GLU A 658 24.58 -17.09 8.39
N GLN A 659 25.65 -16.52 7.81
CA GLN A 659 26.82 -16.08 8.56
C GLN A 659 26.54 -14.79 9.37
N ILE A 660 25.72 -13.87 8.85
CA ILE A 660 25.28 -12.69 9.62
C ILE A 660 24.45 -13.14 10.83
N ARG A 661 23.46 -14.04 10.63
CA ARG A 661 22.65 -14.63 11.72
C ARG A 661 23.50 -15.43 12.71
N ARG A 662 24.61 -16.02 12.27
CA ARG A 662 25.56 -16.74 13.15
C ARG A 662 26.34 -15.78 14.06
N ASP A 663 26.77 -14.63 13.54
CA ASP A 663 27.46 -13.60 14.32
C ASP A 663 26.48 -12.80 15.21
N PHE A 664 25.23 -12.62 14.76
CA PHE A 664 24.16 -11.92 15.47
C PHE A 664 22.84 -12.72 15.44
N PRO A 665 22.61 -13.64 16.40
CA PRO A 665 21.43 -14.51 16.43
C PRO A 665 20.10 -13.77 16.49
N ASP A 666 20.03 -12.72 17.32
CA ASP A 666 18.78 -12.00 17.63
C ASP A 666 18.39 -10.92 16.60
N LEU A 667 19.28 -10.63 15.63
CA LEU A 667 19.06 -9.60 14.61
C LEU A 667 17.96 -10.04 13.62
N PRO A 668 16.85 -9.28 13.45
CA PRO A 668 15.71 -9.77 12.67
C PRO A 668 16.01 -10.02 11.19
N LYS A 669 15.27 -10.96 10.57
CA LYS A 669 15.46 -11.38 9.17
C LYS A 669 15.54 -10.21 8.19
N SER A 670 14.71 -9.18 8.34
CA SER A 670 14.70 -8.00 7.48
C SER A 670 16.01 -7.20 7.54
N TYR A 671 16.64 -7.09 8.71
CA TYR A 671 17.94 -6.44 8.89
C TYR A 671 19.05 -7.31 8.33
N VAL A 672 19.02 -8.63 8.58
CA VAL A 672 19.96 -9.59 7.98
C VAL A 672 19.94 -9.51 6.44
N GLN A 673 18.75 -9.43 5.84
CA GLN A 673 18.58 -9.28 4.39
C GLN A 673 19.04 -7.90 3.88
N ALA A 674 18.68 -6.81 4.56
CA ALA A 674 19.12 -5.45 4.19
C ALA A 674 20.64 -5.25 4.30
N MET A 675 21.27 -5.90 5.28
CA MET A 675 22.72 -5.94 5.47
C MET A 675 23.39 -6.79 4.37
N ALA A 676 22.88 -8.00 4.10
CA ALA A 676 23.38 -8.87 3.03
C ALA A 676 23.27 -8.22 1.64
N LYS A 677 22.19 -7.48 1.35
CA LYS A 677 21.98 -6.71 0.10
C LYS A 677 22.99 -5.57 -0.11
N SER A 678 23.63 -5.10 0.97
CA SER A 678 24.54 -3.94 0.95
C SER A 678 26.02 -4.30 1.19
N ILE A 679 26.35 -5.54 1.57
CA ILE A 679 27.73 -6.05 1.52
C ILE A 679 28.13 -6.23 0.04
N ASN A 680 29.36 -5.84 -0.35
CA ASN A 680 29.79 -6.00 -1.74
C ASN A 680 30.31 -7.44 -2.03
N PRO A 681 30.38 -7.89 -3.30
CA PRO A 681 30.72 -9.29 -3.61
C PRO A 681 32.12 -9.74 -3.16
N ALA A 682 33.09 -8.81 -3.07
CA ALA A 682 34.44 -9.13 -2.60
C ALA A 682 34.46 -9.34 -1.07
N GLU A 683 33.79 -8.47 -0.33
CA GLU A 683 33.60 -8.61 1.12
C GLU A 683 32.79 -9.87 1.47
N ALA A 684 31.76 -10.19 0.69
CA ALA A 684 30.96 -11.41 0.89
C ALA A 684 31.83 -12.68 0.80
N LEU A 685 32.76 -12.75 -0.16
CA LEU A 685 33.72 -13.85 -0.29
C LEU A 685 34.72 -13.87 0.89
N GLN A 686 35.18 -12.70 1.35
CA GLN A 686 36.04 -12.62 2.53
C GLN A 686 35.33 -13.12 3.80
N ILE A 687 34.07 -12.71 4.02
CA ILE A 687 33.25 -13.12 5.17
C ILE A 687 33.00 -14.64 5.15
N GLN A 688 32.72 -15.23 3.98
CA GLN A 688 32.56 -16.68 3.83
C GLN A 688 33.87 -17.45 4.10
N GLY A 689 35.01 -16.90 3.69
CA GLY A 689 36.33 -17.48 3.97
C GLY A 689 36.76 -17.37 5.44
N GLN A 690 36.48 -16.25 6.09
CA GLN A 690 36.87 -15.96 7.47
C GLN A 690 35.85 -16.45 8.52
N LYS A 691 34.60 -16.71 8.11
CA LYS A 691 33.47 -17.15 8.95
C LYS A 691 33.20 -16.24 10.16
N SER A 692 33.36 -14.94 9.94
CA SER A 692 33.08 -13.84 10.85
C SER A 692 32.85 -12.57 10.03
N LEU A 693 32.01 -11.66 10.53
CA LEU A 693 31.95 -10.30 10.01
C LEU A 693 33.22 -9.50 10.38
N PRO A 694 33.67 -8.54 9.56
CA PRO A 694 34.67 -7.54 9.92
C PRO A 694 34.11 -6.54 10.95
N PRO A 695 34.97 -5.86 11.75
CA PRO A 695 34.52 -5.02 12.87
C PRO A 695 33.44 -3.99 12.52
N TYR A 696 33.61 -3.21 11.45
CA TYR A 696 32.66 -2.16 11.08
C TYR A 696 31.25 -2.68 10.75
N LEU A 697 31.13 -3.93 10.29
CA LEU A 697 29.84 -4.60 10.08
C LEU A 697 29.27 -5.17 11.38
N LYS A 698 30.11 -5.51 12.37
CA LYS A 698 29.66 -5.85 13.73
C LYS A 698 29.11 -4.60 14.41
N ASP A 699 29.85 -3.50 14.37
CA ASP A 699 29.39 -2.22 14.88
C ASP A 699 28.05 -1.83 14.21
N GLU A 700 27.86 -2.05 12.91
CA GLU A 700 26.61 -1.77 12.20
C GLU A 700 25.44 -2.63 12.71
N ALA A 701 25.64 -3.94 12.83
CA ALA A 701 24.63 -4.84 13.38
C ALA A 701 24.27 -4.51 14.85
N GLU A 702 25.22 -4.02 15.64
CA GLU A 702 24.98 -3.53 17.01
C GLU A 702 24.12 -2.25 17.06
N LEU A 703 24.14 -1.40 16.02
CA LEU A 703 23.19 -0.28 15.92
C LEU A 703 21.81 -0.75 15.45
N PHE A 704 21.76 -1.68 14.49
CA PHE A 704 20.48 -2.28 14.09
C PHE A 704 19.79 -3.01 15.25
N MET A 705 20.54 -3.62 16.18
CA MET A 705 19.96 -4.14 17.43
C MET A 705 19.37 -3.03 18.32
N GLN A 706 20.00 -1.86 18.39
CA GLN A 706 19.44 -0.72 19.15
C GLN A 706 18.18 -0.15 18.48
N ASP A 707 18.13 -0.08 17.15
CA ASP A 707 16.90 0.28 16.41
C ASP A 707 15.78 -0.75 16.67
N VAL A 708 16.11 -2.04 16.75
CA VAL A 708 15.17 -3.13 17.09
C VAL A 708 14.66 -3.01 18.51
N ASP A 709 15.53 -2.81 19.50
CA ASP A 709 15.12 -2.59 20.89
C ASP A 709 14.23 -1.35 21.02
N THR A 710 14.61 -0.26 20.34
CA THR A 710 13.79 0.96 20.21
C THR A 710 12.42 0.66 19.59
N ALA A 711 12.33 -0.18 18.55
CA ALA A 711 11.06 -0.63 18.00
C ALA A 711 10.26 -1.39 19.06
N ARG A 712 10.87 -2.34 19.79
CA ARG A 712 10.18 -3.15 20.82
C ARG A 712 9.57 -2.31 21.93
N VAL A 713 10.18 -1.19 22.30
CA VAL A 713 9.59 -0.31 23.33
C VAL A 713 8.34 0.40 22.82
N HIS A 714 8.36 0.90 21.58
CA HIS A 714 7.20 1.56 21.00
C HIS A 714 6.09 0.56 20.60
N GLU A 715 6.45 -0.64 20.13
CA GLU A 715 5.54 -1.76 19.87
C GLU A 715 4.71 -2.13 21.10
N GLY A 716 5.34 -2.24 22.28
CA GLY A 716 4.67 -2.63 23.53
C GLY A 716 3.63 -1.62 24.03
N LEU A 717 3.56 -0.42 23.43
CA LEU A 717 2.45 0.51 23.64
C LEU A 717 1.17 0.02 22.93
N TYR A 718 1.29 -0.75 21.85
CA TYR A 718 0.21 -1.10 20.92
C TYR A 718 -0.15 -2.59 20.94
N LEU A 719 0.85 -3.46 20.77
CA LEU A 719 0.68 -4.91 20.68
C LEU A 719 0.06 -5.45 21.98
N ARG A 720 -0.77 -6.50 21.88
CA ARG A 720 -1.50 -7.06 23.02
C ARG A 720 -1.02 -8.44 23.46
N THR A 721 -0.29 -9.13 22.60
CA THR A 721 0.25 -10.48 22.84
C THR A 721 1.69 -10.47 23.36
N THR A 722 2.43 -9.39 23.16
CA THR A 722 3.80 -9.18 23.67
C THR A 722 3.80 -8.30 24.91
N PHE A 723 4.84 -8.44 25.74
CA PHE A 723 5.04 -7.63 26.94
C PHE A 723 6.49 -7.12 26.98
N ASN A 724 6.68 -5.84 27.25
CA ASN A 724 8.00 -5.22 27.34
C ASN A 724 8.08 -4.26 28.55
N PRO A 725 8.89 -4.57 29.58
CA PRO A 725 9.04 -3.71 30.75
C PRO A 725 9.51 -2.28 30.46
N ALA A 726 10.27 -2.06 29.37
CA ALA A 726 10.70 -0.72 28.99
C ALA A 726 9.56 0.12 28.41
N SER A 727 8.53 -0.50 27.82
CA SER A 727 7.29 0.18 27.41
C SER A 727 6.52 0.68 28.63
N ASP A 728 6.41 -0.16 29.66
CA ASP A 728 5.78 0.23 30.92
C ASP A 728 6.54 1.37 31.61
N GLN A 729 7.87 1.33 31.59
CA GLN A 729 8.72 2.40 32.12
C GLN A 729 8.52 3.72 31.36
N LEU A 730 8.49 3.70 30.02
CA LEU A 730 8.21 4.88 29.18
C LEU A 730 6.82 5.46 29.49
N VAL A 731 5.79 4.62 29.62
CA VAL A 731 4.42 5.02 29.98
C VAL A 731 4.38 5.69 31.35
N LEU A 732 5.08 5.12 32.34
CA LEU A 732 5.16 5.65 33.70
C LEU A 732 5.93 6.98 33.75
N GLN A 733 7.07 7.11 33.08
CA GLN A 733 7.86 8.35 33.03
C GLN A 733 7.12 9.48 32.28
N THR A 734 6.27 9.14 31.30
CA THR A 734 5.45 10.13 30.57
C THR A 734 4.22 10.63 31.35
N LEU A 735 3.86 10.01 32.49
CA LEU A 735 2.65 10.37 33.23
C LEU A 735 2.69 11.82 33.76
N GLU A 736 3.84 12.29 34.24
CA GLU A 736 4.06 13.70 34.66
C GLU A 736 3.95 14.71 33.51
N ALA A 737 4.01 14.25 32.25
CA ALA A 737 3.94 15.10 31.06
C ALA A 737 2.49 15.29 30.55
N LEU A 738 1.50 14.69 31.22
CA LEU A 738 0.07 14.93 30.93
C LEU A 738 -0.37 16.28 31.52
N PRO A 739 -1.19 17.07 30.79
CA PRO A 739 -1.78 18.28 31.34
C PRO A 739 -2.75 17.91 32.48
N GLY A 740 -2.67 18.63 33.60
CA GLY A 740 -3.52 18.39 34.78
C GLY A 740 -2.93 17.47 35.85
N TRP A 741 -1.72 16.92 35.67
CA TRP A 741 -1.03 16.18 36.74
C TRP A 741 -0.69 17.12 37.91
N SER A 742 -1.19 16.84 39.12
CA SER A 742 -0.94 17.65 40.32
C SER A 742 0.41 17.32 40.97
N GLY A 743 0.82 16.05 40.89
CA GLY A 743 1.97 15.51 41.62
C GLY A 743 1.70 15.16 43.09
N ASP A 744 0.49 15.35 43.62
CA ASP A 744 0.13 15.02 45.02
C ASP A 744 0.13 13.50 45.32
N VAL A 745 0.21 12.69 44.27
CA VAL A 745 0.32 11.22 44.30
C VAL A 745 1.68 10.79 43.75
N ARG A 746 2.39 9.92 44.47
CA ARG A 746 3.57 9.22 43.96
C ARG A 746 3.24 7.77 43.61
N LEU A 747 3.61 7.33 42.42
CA LEU A 747 3.59 5.94 42.00
C LEU A 747 5.00 5.33 42.11
N GLU A 748 5.08 4.18 42.79
CA GLU A 748 6.31 3.42 43.00
C GLU A 748 6.17 2.04 42.32
N PRO A 749 6.63 1.86 41.06
CA PRO A 749 6.72 0.53 40.43
C PRO A 749 7.79 -0.35 41.06
N TYR A 750 7.50 -1.65 41.22
CA TYR A 750 8.42 -2.65 41.77
C TYR A 750 8.62 -3.85 40.82
N SER A 751 9.88 -4.29 40.74
CA SER A 751 10.42 -5.39 39.93
C SER A 751 9.79 -6.75 40.20
N ALA A 752 9.74 -7.12 41.49
CA ALA A 752 9.43 -8.46 41.99
C ALA A 752 8.98 -8.46 43.47
N THR A 753 9.57 -7.63 44.34
CA THR A 753 9.17 -7.51 45.76
C THR A 753 9.01 -6.06 46.22
N PRO A 754 8.07 -5.72 47.12
CA PRO A 754 7.96 -4.39 47.75
C PRO A 754 9.12 -4.04 48.71
N THR A 755 10.04 -4.98 48.95
CA THR A 755 11.19 -4.86 49.86
C THR A 755 12.49 -4.45 49.15
N GLU A 756 12.55 -4.58 47.83
CA GLU A 756 13.58 -3.96 46.99
C GLU A 756 13.33 -2.44 46.86
N PRO A 757 14.31 -1.62 46.46
CA PRO A 757 14.02 -0.26 46.00
C PRO A 757 13.11 -0.29 44.75
N PRO A 758 12.18 0.67 44.59
CA PRO A 758 11.32 0.73 43.41
C PRO A 758 12.14 1.00 42.14
N THR A 759 11.70 0.48 40.99
CA THR A 759 12.43 0.57 39.72
C THR A 759 12.40 1.98 39.11
N ALA A 760 11.43 2.80 39.52
CA ALA A 760 11.33 4.22 39.22
C ALA A 760 10.45 4.90 40.29
N THR A 761 10.33 6.23 40.25
CA THR A 761 9.36 6.98 41.07
C THR A 761 8.73 8.08 40.22
N VAL A 762 7.40 8.11 40.15
CA VAL A 762 6.62 9.06 39.33
C VAL A 762 5.78 9.92 40.26
N GLY A 763 5.86 11.25 40.16
CA GLY A 763 5.21 12.16 41.12
C GLY A 763 6.06 12.45 42.37
N ASN A 764 5.54 13.33 43.24
CA ASN A 764 6.34 14.10 44.18
C ASN A 764 7.04 13.25 45.28
N HIS A 765 8.32 13.52 45.57
CA HIS A 765 9.01 12.89 46.70
C HIS A 765 8.36 13.22 48.06
N ALA A 766 7.68 14.36 48.17
CA ALA A 766 6.85 14.78 49.31
C ALA A 766 5.34 14.57 49.08
N ALA A 767 4.92 13.77 48.09
CA ALA A 767 3.52 13.42 47.85
C ALA A 767 2.84 12.86 49.11
N ALA A 768 1.63 13.34 49.41
CA ALA A 768 0.86 12.90 50.57
C ALA A 768 0.30 11.47 50.42
N SER A 769 0.14 11.00 49.19
CA SER A 769 -0.33 9.64 48.86
C SER A 769 0.72 8.90 48.04
N VAL A 770 1.13 7.71 48.49
CA VAL A 770 2.11 6.86 47.79
C VAL A 770 1.45 5.51 47.46
N LYS A 771 1.42 5.13 46.18
CA LYS A 771 0.83 3.87 45.71
C LYS A 771 1.90 3.01 45.05
N ARG A 772 1.94 1.71 45.41
CA ARG A 772 2.94 0.77 44.90
C ARG A 772 2.35 -0.10 43.80
N LEU A 773 3.05 -0.20 42.68
CA LEU A 773 2.67 -1.01 41.51
C LEU A 773 3.60 -2.23 41.42
N LEU A 774 3.22 -3.34 42.04
CA LEU A 774 4.01 -4.57 42.04
C LEU A 774 3.77 -5.36 40.75
N ARG A 775 4.83 -5.64 40.00
CA ARG A 775 4.76 -6.43 38.76
C ARG A 775 4.69 -7.94 39.03
N GLU A 776 3.68 -8.60 38.47
CA GLU A 776 3.49 -10.05 38.49
C GLU A 776 3.47 -10.60 37.06
N GLY A 777 4.66 -10.87 36.50
CA GLY A 777 4.80 -11.23 35.09
C GLY A 777 4.50 -10.04 34.18
N SER A 778 3.45 -10.15 33.37
CA SER A 778 2.97 -9.11 32.43
C SER A 778 1.78 -8.28 32.96
N ARG A 779 1.60 -8.25 34.28
CA ARG A 779 0.52 -7.51 34.96
C ARG A 779 1.03 -6.79 36.21
N TYR A 780 0.25 -5.84 36.70
CA TYR A 780 0.53 -5.04 37.90
C TYR A 780 -0.58 -5.22 38.94
N ARG A 781 -0.19 -5.29 40.23
CA ARG A 781 -1.09 -5.22 41.39
C ARG A 781 -0.83 -3.94 42.17
N VAL A 782 -1.90 -3.24 42.55
CA VAL A 782 -1.86 -1.99 43.33
C VAL A 782 -1.91 -2.27 44.83
N TYR A 783 -1.00 -1.63 45.58
CA TYR A 783 -0.95 -1.63 47.05
C TYR A 783 -0.90 -0.19 47.58
N ASP A 784 -1.47 0.03 48.77
CA ASP A 784 -1.43 1.33 49.46
C ASP A 784 -0.21 1.47 50.41
N THR A 785 -0.03 2.65 51.00
CA THR A 785 1.00 2.91 52.04
C THR A 785 0.97 1.89 53.16
N ASP A 786 -0.23 1.55 53.62
CA ASP A 786 -0.48 0.63 54.75
C ASP A 786 -0.43 -0.85 54.34
N SER A 787 0.06 -1.15 53.13
CA SER A 787 0.27 -2.50 52.58
C SER A 787 -0.99 -3.38 52.40
N LEU A 788 -2.19 -2.80 52.59
CA LEU A 788 -3.44 -3.41 52.19
C LEU A 788 -3.49 -3.61 50.65
N GLN A 789 -3.92 -4.80 50.23
CA GLN A 789 -4.21 -5.09 48.82
C GLN A 789 -5.50 -4.38 48.41
N ILE A 790 -5.45 -3.57 47.36
CA ILE A 790 -6.62 -2.80 46.91
C ILE A 790 -7.34 -3.50 45.74
N PHE A 791 -6.60 -4.02 44.76
CA PHE A 791 -7.16 -4.56 43.52
C PHE A 791 -6.45 -5.82 43.00
N ALA A 792 -7.10 -6.56 42.10
CA ALA A 792 -6.56 -7.76 41.46
C ALA A 792 -5.59 -7.42 40.28
N PRO A 793 -4.64 -8.32 39.92
CA PRO A 793 -3.63 -8.03 38.90
C PRO A 793 -4.21 -7.77 37.51
N THR A 794 -3.88 -6.61 36.94
CA THR A 794 -4.41 -6.08 35.67
C THR A 794 -3.30 -5.49 34.79
N ASP A 795 -3.63 -4.94 33.61
CA ASP A 795 -2.67 -4.23 32.75
C ASP A 795 -2.19 -2.91 33.39
N LEU A 796 -1.07 -2.35 32.91
CA LEU A 796 -0.50 -1.13 33.48
C LEU A 796 -1.47 0.06 33.50
N TYR A 797 -2.20 0.31 32.40
CA TYR A 797 -3.08 1.48 32.30
C TYR A 797 -4.27 1.35 33.25
N SER A 798 -4.80 0.14 33.41
CA SER A 798 -5.81 -0.14 34.44
C SER A 798 -5.27 -0.09 35.86
N ALA A 799 -4.00 -0.47 36.09
CA ALA A 799 -3.38 -0.37 37.40
C ALA A 799 -3.10 1.10 37.80
N ILE A 800 -2.70 1.96 36.86
CA ILE A 800 -2.61 3.41 37.07
C ILE A 800 -4.01 3.99 37.33
N GLY A 801 -5.01 3.65 36.52
CA GLY A 801 -6.43 4.06 36.70
C GLY A 801 -7.14 3.47 37.94
N GLN A 802 -6.46 2.60 38.68
CA GLN A 802 -6.83 2.07 40.00
C GLN A 802 -6.02 2.72 41.15
N ALA A 803 -4.78 3.12 40.89
CA ALA A 803 -3.92 3.76 41.88
C ALA A 803 -4.23 5.26 42.07
N LEU A 804 -4.57 5.96 40.98
CA LEU A 804 -4.89 7.39 41.03
C LEU A 804 -6.27 7.63 41.69
N PRO A 805 -6.38 8.56 42.67
CA PRO A 805 -7.65 9.01 43.21
C PRO A 805 -8.54 9.65 42.15
N GLU A 806 -9.85 9.67 42.38
CA GLU A 806 -10.80 10.25 41.42
C GLU A 806 -10.58 11.74 41.18
N THR A 807 -10.08 12.49 42.18
CA THR A 807 -9.67 13.90 42.01
C THR A 807 -8.53 14.06 41.01
N GLU A 808 -7.56 13.14 40.99
CA GLU A 808 -6.42 13.22 40.07
C GLU A 808 -6.82 12.78 38.66
N LEU A 809 -7.69 11.77 38.54
CA LEU A 809 -8.29 11.39 37.27
C LEU A 809 -9.17 12.52 36.70
N ASP A 810 -9.87 13.28 37.55
CA ASP A 810 -10.64 14.46 37.14
C ASP A 810 -9.75 15.63 36.72
N ASN A 811 -8.64 15.90 37.43
CA ASN A 811 -7.66 16.92 37.05
C ASN A 811 -7.05 16.61 35.66
N LEU A 812 -6.78 15.33 35.38
CA LEU A 812 -6.33 14.81 34.09
C LEU A 812 -7.45 14.69 33.03
N GLY A 813 -8.71 14.96 33.38
CA GLY A 813 -9.87 14.92 32.48
C GLY A 813 -10.47 13.54 32.16
N PHE A 814 -10.04 12.47 32.84
CA PHE A 814 -10.41 11.08 32.52
C PHE A 814 -11.67 10.59 33.27
N ARG A 815 -12.84 11.02 32.78
CA ARG A 815 -14.16 10.66 33.35
C ARG A 815 -14.83 9.44 32.68
N GLY A 816 -15.65 8.73 33.46
CA GLY A 816 -16.56 7.69 32.96
C GLY A 816 -15.94 6.29 32.77
N PRO A 817 -16.69 5.33 32.19
CA PRO A 817 -16.29 3.92 32.13
C PRO A 817 -15.07 3.65 31.22
N ASN A 818 -14.82 4.52 30.24
CA ASN A 818 -13.71 4.38 29.29
C ASN A 818 -12.41 5.08 29.77
N ARG A 819 -12.31 5.47 31.05
CA ARG A 819 -11.18 6.26 31.56
C ARG A 819 -9.80 5.61 31.35
N ASN A 820 -9.70 4.28 31.47
CA ASN A 820 -8.43 3.56 31.29
C ASN A 820 -7.96 3.56 29.83
N SER A 821 -8.87 3.46 28.86
CA SER A 821 -8.52 3.53 27.43
C SER A 821 -8.25 4.96 26.96
N ALA A 822 -8.95 5.95 27.53
CA ALA A 822 -8.63 7.38 27.35
C ALA A 822 -7.23 7.72 27.88
N LEU A 823 -6.89 7.27 29.09
CA LEU A 823 -5.54 7.40 29.68
C LEU A 823 -4.47 6.75 28.79
N LYS A 824 -4.71 5.53 28.29
CA LYS A 824 -3.80 4.87 27.33
C LYS A 824 -3.61 5.70 26.06
N GLN A 825 -4.68 6.22 25.47
CA GLN A 825 -4.59 7.03 24.24
C GLN A 825 -3.88 8.36 24.48
N ALA A 826 -4.13 9.03 25.61
CA ALA A 826 -3.47 10.28 25.98
C ALA A 826 -1.96 10.11 26.20
N LEU A 827 -1.54 9.06 26.92
CA LEU A 827 -0.13 8.74 27.13
C LEU A 827 0.57 8.40 25.80
N ILE A 828 -0.05 7.59 24.95
CA ILE A 828 0.47 7.28 23.60
C ILE A 828 0.57 8.55 22.73
N HIS A 829 -0.42 9.43 22.78
CA HIS A 829 -0.39 10.70 22.05
C HIS A 829 0.73 11.62 22.59
N LYS A 830 0.95 11.66 23.90
CA LYS A 830 2.03 12.44 24.51
C LYS A 830 3.41 11.90 24.13
N ILE A 831 3.61 10.58 24.15
CA ILE A 831 4.85 9.92 23.67
C ILE A 831 5.11 10.31 22.20
N ARG A 832 4.10 10.23 21.33
CA ARG A 832 4.21 10.67 19.92
C ARG A 832 4.66 12.14 19.81
N GLN A 833 3.99 13.04 20.52
CA GLN A 833 4.29 14.49 20.51
C GLN A 833 5.75 14.77 20.91
N LEU A 834 6.24 14.10 21.96
CA LEU A 834 7.60 14.27 22.47
C LEU A 834 8.67 13.71 21.52
N SER A 835 8.34 12.65 20.77
CA SER A 835 9.20 12.10 19.72
C SER A 835 9.32 13.00 18.49
N THR A 836 8.22 13.66 18.10
CA THR A 836 8.17 14.56 16.92
C THR A 836 8.71 15.97 17.19
N SER A 837 8.60 16.46 18.43
CA SER A 837 8.96 17.84 18.79
C SER A 837 9.84 17.89 20.05
N PRO A 838 11.10 17.43 19.96
CA PRO A 838 12.04 17.44 21.08
C PRO A 838 12.49 18.87 21.45
N ALA A 839 12.93 19.07 22.70
CA ALA A 839 13.56 20.33 23.10
C ALA A 839 14.87 20.61 22.34
N VAL A 840 15.21 21.89 22.21
CA VAL A 840 16.51 22.33 21.68
C VAL A 840 17.60 21.88 22.65
N MET A 841 18.61 21.18 22.12
CA MET A 841 19.65 20.54 22.90
C MET A 841 21.03 20.91 22.37
N ARG A 842 21.90 21.46 23.23
CA ARG A 842 23.29 21.78 22.87
C ARG A 842 24.11 20.49 22.77
N ARG A 843 24.23 19.94 21.56
CA ARG A 843 25.45 19.21 21.20
C ARG A 843 26.57 20.24 21.16
N ILE A 844 27.64 20.02 21.94
CA ILE A 844 28.88 20.75 21.70
C ILE A 844 29.45 20.21 20.39
N PRO A 845 29.80 21.05 19.40
CA PRO A 845 30.43 20.57 18.18
C PRO A 845 31.80 19.98 18.53
N ALA A 846 31.90 18.65 18.54
CA ALA A 846 33.18 17.98 18.47
C ALA A 846 33.79 18.32 17.09
N PRO A 847 34.97 18.95 17.02
CA PRO A 847 35.63 19.19 15.75
C PRO A 847 35.99 17.87 15.06
N PRO A 848 36.12 17.84 13.73
CA PRO A 848 36.75 16.70 13.06
C PRO A 848 38.15 16.49 13.67
N PRO A 849 38.47 15.29 14.19
CA PRO A 849 39.64 15.11 15.03
C PRO A 849 40.94 15.40 14.25
N SER A 850 41.74 16.31 14.79
CA SER A 850 42.99 16.86 14.25
C SER A 850 44.16 15.86 14.28
N ARG A 851 43.92 14.65 13.79
CA ARG A 851 44.92 13.61 13.54
C ARG A 851 45.83 14.05 12.37
N PRO A 852 47.12 13.67 12.35
CA PRO A 852 47.99 13.93 11.20
C PRO A 852 47.40 13.30 9.93
N TYR A 853 47.44 14.05 8.82
CA TYR A 853 46.74 13.73 7.57
C TYR A 853 47.06 12.33 7.04
N GLN A 854 46.09 11.42 7.18
CA GLN A 854 46.07 10.14 6.48
C GLN A 854 45.43 10.30 5.09
N THR A 855 45.99 9.61 4.09
CA THR A 855 45.37 9.41 2.77
C THR A 855 44.00 8.78 2.94
N GLY A 856 43.00 9.25 2.20
CA GLY A 856 41.66 8.69 2.27
C GLY A 856 41.53 7.35 1.55
N HIS A 857 40.34 6.77 1.64
CA HIS A 857 39.97 5.59 0.88
C HIS A 857 39.09 6.01 -0.31
N ALA A 858 39.24 5.33 -1.45
CA ALA A 858 38.34 5.55 -2.59
C ALA A 858 36.89 5.17 -2.24
N LEU A 859 35.92 5.82 -2.89
CA LEU A 859 34.50 5.49 -2.72
C LEU A 859 34.24 4.05 -3.20
N ASP A 860 33.47 3.25 -2.44
CA ASP A 860 32.99 1.97 -2.97
C ASP A 860 31.96 2.24 -4.08
N THR A 861 32.31 1.85 -5.31
CA THR A 861 31.47 1.99 -6.50
C THR A 861 30.09 1.35 -6.38
N HIS A 862 29.84 0.45 -5.42
CA HIS A 862 28.51 -0.11 -5.16
C HIS A 862 27.54 0.86 -4.45
N PHE A 863 28.04 1.95 -3.86
CA PHE A 863 27.20 3.04 -3.32
C PHE A 863 26.63 3.94 -4.43
N ALA A 864 27.16 3.85 -5.66
CA ALA A 864 26.72 4.67 -6.78
C ALA A 864 25.33 4.26 -7.28
N LEU A 865 24.61 5.24 -7.84
CA LEU A 865 23.34 5.00 -8.52
C LEU A 865 23.56 4.19 -9.80
N ALA A 866 22.71 3.19 -10.03
CA ALA A 866 22.74 2.35 -11.25
C ALA A 866 22.39 3.14 -12.53
N THR A 867 21.65 4.24 -12.39
CA THR A 867 21.32 5.20 -13.46
C THR A 867 21.63 6.62 -12.97
N PRO A 868 22.17 7.52 -13.81
CA PRO A 868 22.41 8.90 -13.42
C PRO A 868 21.08 9.61 -13.07
N PRO A 869 21.06 10.53 -12.08
CA PRO A 869 19.88 11.37 -11.83
C PRO A 869 19.53 12.22 -13.06
N SER A 870 18.24 12.51 -13.22
CA SER A 870 17.77 13.51 -14.18
C SER A 870 17.72 14.89 -13.52
N GLU A 871 17.79 15.96 -14.34
CA GLU A 871 17.54 17.35 -13.91
C GLU A 871 18.45 17.85 -12.76
N LEU A 872 19.73 17.50 -12.81
CA LEU A 872 20.75 18.00 -11.88
C LEU A 872 21.17 19.45 -12.16
N THR A 873 21.23 20.27 -11.11
CA THR A 873 21.88 21.59 -11.09
C THR A 873 23.22 21.51 -10.32
N PRO A 874 24.29 22.18 -10.77
CA PRO A 874 25.55 22.21 -10.03
C PRO A 874 25.47 23.18 -8.85
N VAL A 875 25.98 22.76 -7.68
CA VAL A 875 26.05 23.58 -6.45
C VAL A 875 27.48 24.08 -6.23
N SER A 876 28.47 23.20 -6.41
CA SER A 876 29.90 23.53 -6.36
C SER A 876 30.68 22.53 -7.22
N GLU A 877 32.02 22.63 -7.26
CA GLU A 877 32.84 21.63 -7.97
C GLU A 877 32.54 20.22 -7.47
N GLY A 878 32.22 19.31 -8.41
CA GLY A 878 31.89 17.92 -8.14
C GLY A 878 30.60 17.66 -7.36
N LEU A 879 29.80 18.69 -7.03
CA LEU A 879 28.57 18.58 -6.22
C LEU A 879 27.36 19.13 -6.98
N TYR A 880 26.29 18.34 -7.00
CA TYR A 880 25.05 18.60 -7.72
C TYR A 880 23.84 18.46 -6.80
N GLN A 881 22.72 19.06 -7.19
CA GLN A 881 21.43 18.98 -6.51
C GLN A 881 20.33 18.66 -7.53
N ASP A 882 19.34 17.85 -7.15
CA ASP A 882 18.15 17.59 -7.99
C ASP A 882 16.96 18.51 -7.67
N THR A 883 15.89 18.37 -8.44
CA THR A 883 14.62 19.09 -8.25
C THR A 883 13.89 18.78 -6.95
N PHE A 884 14.37 17.82 -6.15
CA PHE A 884 13.90 17.48 -4.80
C PHE A 884 14.88 17.93 -3.70
N SER A 885 15.85 18.79 -4.04
CA SER A 885 16.90 19.31 -3.16
C SER A 885 17.87 18.25 -2.61
N ARG A 886 17.87 17.01 -3.12
CA ARG A 886 18.82 15.96 -2.75
C ARG A 886 20.17 16.24 -3.41
N HIS A 887 21.25 15.94 -2.69
CA HIS A 887 22.61 16.26 -3.13
C HIS A 887 23.33 15.02 -3.66
N TYR A 888 24.18 15.20 -4.66
CA TYR A 888 24.93 14.14 -5.33
C TYR A 888 26.36 14.59 -5.63
N ILE A 889 27.33 13.71 -5.43
CA ILE A 889 28.71 13.91 -5.90
C ILE A 889 28.98 13.08 -7.15
N GLN A 890 29.86 13.56 -8.02
CA GLN A 890 30.31 12.84 -9.20
C GLN A 890 31.78 12.43 -9.07
N GLU A 891 32.08 11.13 -9.21
CA GLU A 891 33.44 10.59 -9.17
C GLU A 891 33.55 9.40 -10.14
N GLY A 892 34.67 9.29 -10.88
CA GLY A 892 34.89 8.19 -11.84
C GLY A 892 33.75 7.97 -12.86
N GLY A 893 33.02 9.04 -13.24
CA GLY A 893 31.87 8.98 -14.15
C GLY A 893 30.56 8.45 -13.53
N ARG A 894 30.54 8.16 -12.23
CA ARG A 894 29.36 7.71 -11.47
C ARG A 894 28.81 8.83 -10.59
N TYR A 895 27.53 8.74 -10.23
CA TYR A 895 26.89 9.63 -9.26
C TYR A 895 26.61 8.87 -7.97
N PHE A 896 26.96 9.49 -6.84
CA PHE A 896 26.71 8.98 -5.49
C PHE A 896 25.84 9.99 -4.74
N GLN A 897 24.81 9.52 -4.04
CA GLN A 897 23.97 10.40 -3.24
C GLN A 897 24.68 10.78 -1.93
N VAL A 898 24.55 12.04 -1.52
CA VAL A 898 25.13 12.55 -0.27
C VAL A 898 24.12 13.36 0.56
N GLU A 899 24.39 13.39 1.86
CA GLU A 899 23.62 14.11 2.88
C GLU A 899 24.53 15.10 3.61
N SER A 900 24.05 16.31 3.90
CA SER A 900 24.84 17.31 4.62
C SER A 900 24.92 16.99 6.11
N SER A 901 26.05 17.27 6.75
CA SER A 901 26.21 17.12 8.20
C SER A 901 27.31 18.03 8.75
N ASP A 902 27.35 18.19 10.08
CA ASP A 902 28.32 18.99 10.84
C ASP A 902 29.80 18.68 10.48
N PHE A 903 30.05 17.47 9.97
CA PHE A 903 31.37 16.94 9.62
C PHE A 903 31.69 17.00 8.11
N GLY A 904 30.79 17.55 7.30
CA GLY A 904 30.83 17.49 5.83
C GLY A 904 29.78 16.52 5.25
N TRP A 905 30.00 16.09 4.01
CA TRP A 905 29.05 15.25 3.28
C TRP A 905 29.14 13.79 3.72
N LYS A 906 28.00 13.16 3.99
CA LYS A 906 27.86 11.72 4.27
C LYS A 906 27.40 10.98 3.03
N LEU A 907 28.07 9.87 2.70
CA LEU A 907 27.73 9.02 1.56
C LEU A 907 26.50 8.15 1.87
N ILE A 908 25.53 8.09 0.95
CA ILE A 908 24.36 7.21 1.02
C ILE A 908 24.55 6.03 0.05
N ASP A 909 24.29 4.81 0.51
CA ASP A 909 24.31 3.61 -0.34
C ASP A 909 23.03 3.52 -1.18
N ALA A 910 23.15 3.66 -2.50
CA ALA A 910 22.03 3.54 -3.44
C ALA A 910 21.25 2.21 -3.34
N ARG A 911 21.85 1.14 -2.78
CA ARG A 911 21.20 -0.18 -2.61
C ARG A 911 20.40 -0.29 -1.31
N ASN A 912 20.77 0.51 -0.30
CA ASN A 912 20.11 0.58 1.00
C ASN A 912 20.36 1.96 1.67
N PRO A 913 19.54 2.98 1.35
CA PRO A 913 19.71 4.31 1.95
C PRO A 913 19.55 4.36 3.47
N PHE A 914 18.93 3.33 4.07
CA PHE A 914 18.65 3.22 5.50
C PHE A 914 19.78 2.55 6.31
N ARG A 915 20.93 2.28 5.69
CA ARG A 915 22.12 1.74 6.38
C ARG A 915 22.68 2.75 7.39
N CYS A 916 23.03 2.30 8.59
CA CYS A 916 23.68 3.13 9.61
C CYS A 916 25.11 3.56 9.20
N TYR A 917 25.79 2.76 8.38
CA TYR A 917 27.10 3.08 7.85
C TYR A 917 27.00 4.08 6.68
N ARG A 918 27.13 5.36 7.00
CA ARG A 918 27.23 6.49 6.07
C ARG A 918 28.59 7.19 6.25
N PRO A 919 29.65 6.79 5.53
CA PRO A 919 30.98 7.37 5.71
C PRO A 919 31.02 8.84 5.26
N VAL A 920 31.80 9.67 5.97
CA VAL A 920 32.02 11.08 5.60
C VAL A 920 33.04 11.16 4.47
N VAL A 921 32.75 11.94 3.44
CA VAL A 921 33.60 12.14 2.26
C VAL A 921 34.11 13.58 2.17
N ARG A 922 35.29 13.75 1.58
CA ARG A 922 35.94 15.05 1.34
C ARG A 922 36.44 15.14 -0.10
N LEU A 923 36.37 16.34 -0.68
CA LEU A 923 37.01 16.66 -1.96
C LEU A 923 38.48 16.98 -1.69
N ARG A 924 39.39 16.37 -2.44
CA ARG A 924 40.84 16.57 -2.35
C ARG A 924 41.46 16.42 -3.74
N ASP A 925 42.30 17.38 -4.14
CA ASP A 925 43.11 17.32 -5.37
C ASP A 925 42.27 17.00 -6.64
N GLY A 926 40.98 17.38 -6.64
CA GLY A 926 40.00 17.13 -7.72
C GLY A 926 39.15 15.85 -7.57
N HIS A 927 39.38 15.03 -6.54
CA HIS A 927 38.72 13.73 -6.33
C HIS A 927 38.01 13.62 -4.98
N TRP A 928 36.94 12.82 -4.90
CA TRP A 928 36.23 12.52 -3.66
C TRP A 928 36.79 11.27 -2.98
N GLU A 929 37.27 11.42 -1.73
CA GLU A 929 37.76 10.33 -0.89
C GLU A 929 36.99 10.24 0.45
N ILE A 930 36.83 9.02 0.98
CA ILE A 930 36.35 8.78 2.34
C ILE A 930 37.39 9.33 3.33
N ASN A 931 36.93 10.07 4.34
CA ASN A 931 37.77 10.72 5.34
C ASN A 931 38.02 9.81 6.57
N PRO A 932 39.20 9.17 6.71
CA PRO A 932 39.46 8.21 7.78
C PRO A 932 39.63 8.85 9.16
N ALA A 933 39.88 10.17 9.23
CA ALA A 933 40.07 10.86 10.51
C ALA A 933 38.79 10.82 11.36
N ILE A 934 37.63 11.03 10.71
CA ILE A 934 36.29 11.17 11.32
C ILE A 934 35.69 9.79 11.71
N GLY A 935 36.42 8.70 11.48
CA GLY A 935 36.04 7.36 11.94
C GLY A 935 34.88 6.74 11.15
N LEU A 936 34.74 5.42 11.27
CA LEU A 936 33.63 4.69 10.69
C LEU A 936 32.40 4.99 11.57
N LYS A 937 31.50 5.86 11.06
CA LYS A 937 30.28 6.45 11.70
C LYS A 937 30.42 7.83 12.40
N GLY A 938 31.49 8.59 12.21
CA GLY A 938 31.60 9.95 12.76
C GLY A 938 32.32 10.05 14.12
N GLY A 939 32.47 8.92 14.81
CA GLY A 939 33.18 8.81 16.08
C GLY A 939 33.21 7.35 16.52
N ALA A 940 34.42 6.82 16.75
CA ALA A 940 34.69 5.60 17.50
C ALA A 940 36.21 5.58 17.80
N PRO A 941 36.65 5.07 18.97
CA PRO A 941 37.97 5.39 19.49
C PRO A 941 39.12 4.75 18.74
N GLY A 942 40.14 5.57 18.41
CA GLY A 942 41.51 5.08 18.26
C GLY A 942 42.05 4.57 19.61
N PRO A 943 43.21 3.88 19.63
CA PRO A 943 43.70 3.21 20.84
C PRO A 943 43.87 4.14 22.04
N VAL A 944 43.51 3.61 23.21
CA VAL A 944 43.44 4.24 24.54
C VAL A 944 44.43 5.39 24.76
N GLN A 945 43.92 6.61 24.89
CA GLN A 945 44.65 7.70 25.53
C GLN A 945 44.50 7.61 27.06
N SER A 946 45.53 8.01 27.80
CA SER A 946 45.60 7.82 29.25
C SER A 946 44.69 8.81 30.01
N LYS A 947 43.57 8.29 30.51
CA LYS A 947 42.79 8.92 31.59
C LYS A 947 43.67 9.00 32.85
N ILE A 948 43.55 10.10 33.58
CA ILE A 948 44.17 10.28 34.90
C ILE A 948 43.16 9.97 36.00
N GLU A 949 43.61 9.29 37.06
CA GLU A 949 42.81 9.06 38.26
C GLU A 949 42.87 10.28 39.18
N LEU A 950 41.74 10.63 39.81
CA LEU A 950 41.64 11.79 40.68
C LEU A 950 41.99 11.40 42.13
N PRO A 951 43.08 11.94 42.73
CA PRO A 951 43.40 11.71 44.13
C PRO A 951 42.49 12.52 45.07
N GLU A 952 42.44 12.13 46.34
CA GLU A 952 41.78 12.92 47.37
C GLU A 952 42.56 14.21 47.67
N SER A 953 41.83 15.23 48.12
CA SER A 953 42.19 16.67 48.09
C SER A 953 43.50 17.09 48.74
N GLU A 954 44.24 17.99 48.06
CA GLU A 954 45.07 19.03 48.72
C GLU A 954 44.81 20.43 48.12
N SER A 955 45.31 21.49 48.76
CA SER A 955 44.93 22.88 48.52
C SER A 955 46.13 23.82 48.37
N ASN A 956 46.04 24.77 47.43
CA ASN A 956 46.71 26.07 47.53
C ASN A 956 45.86 27.11 46.79
N MET A 957 45.80 28.33 47.33
CA MET A 957 45.16 29.51 46.75
C MET A 957 46.22 30.59 46.50
N VAL A 958 45.97 31.48 45.53
CA VAL A 958 46.72 32.74 45.35
C VAL A 958 45.70 33.84 45.08
N THR A 959 45.78 34.94 45.84
CA THR A 959 44.73 35.97 45.91
C THR A 959 44.95 37.12 44.91
N ALA A 960 43.87 37.84 44.62
CA ALA A 960 43.73 38.85 43.56
C ALA A 960 44.55 40.15 43.74
N LEU A 961 44.49 40.99 42.69
CA LEU A 961 44.58 42.45 42.79
C LEU A 961 43.20 43.05 42.45
N GLU A 962 42.89 44.18 43.10
CA GLU A 962 41.71 45.06 42.97
C GLU A 962 40.41 44.43 42.43
N TYR A 963 39.49 44.15 43.37
CA TYR A 963 38.31 43.32 43.16
C TYR A 963 37.15 43.75 44.06
N VAL A 964 35.91 43.65 43.57
CA VAL A 964 34.69 43.85 44.38
C VAL A 964 34.27 42.50 44.96
N GLU A 965 34.55 42.29 46.25
CA GLU A 965 34.23 41.05 46.96
C GLU A 965 32.74 40.67 46.83
N PRO A 966 32.42 39.37 46.67
CA PRO A 966 31.03 38.93 46.65
C PRO A 966 30.46 38.97 48.06
N GLU A 967 29.15 39.11 48.17
CA GLU A 967 28.46 38.96 49.46
C GLU A 967 28.76 37.57 50.05
N PRO A 968 29.10 37.43 51.34
CA PRO A 968 29.34 36.12 51.94
C PRO A 968 28.09 35.24 51.87
N PHE A 969 28.28 33.94 51.67
CA PHE A 969 27.20 32.96 51.76
C PHE A 969 26.73 32.82 53.22
N THR A 970 25.42 32.72 53.42
CA THR A 970 24.83 32.50 54.75
C THR A 970 24.90 31.01 55.15
N ASP A 971 24.71 30.72 56.44
CA ASP A 971 24.56 29.33 56.91
C ASP A 971 23.39 28.59 56.23
N GLU A 972 22.34 29.31 55.82
CA GLU A 972 21.22 28.73 55.04
C GLU A 972 21.68 28.36 53.63
N ASP A 973 22.42 29.22 52.94
CA ASP A 973 23.00 28.94 51.62
C ASP A 973 23.90 27.71 51.67
N LEU A 974 24.78 27.63 52.68
CA LEU A 974 25.69 26.50 52.89
C LEU A 974 24.96 25.18 53.19
N GLN A 975 23.75 25.22 53.76
CA GLN A 975 22.87 24.06 53.86
C GLN A 975 22.16 23.75 52.53
N ARG A 976 21.69 24.77 51.81
CA ARG A 976 21.03 24.62 50.49
C ARG A 976 21.99 24.10 49.40
N MET A 977 23.29 24.39 49.51
CA MET A 977 24.35 23.80 48.66
C MET A 977 24.44 22.28 48.82
N LYS A 978 24.14 21.76 50.02
CA LYS A 978 24.20 20.33 50.37
C LYS A 978 22.86 19.60 50.22
N ALA A 979 21.76 20.34 50.00
CA ALA A 979 20.41 19.80 49.91
C ALA A 979 20.16 19.08 48.56
N ILE A 980 20.06 17.75 48.62
CA ILE A 980 19.71 16.88 47.49
C ILE A 980 18.29 17.22 46.99
N LYS A 981 18.16 17.55 45.70
CA LYS A 981 16.88 17.86 45.02
C LYS A 981 16.84 17.20 43.64
N SER A 982 15.89 16.28 43.43
CA SER A 982 15.57 15.71 42.11
C SER A 982 15.16 16.80 41.11
N TYR A 983 15.35 16.52 39.81
CA TYR A 983 14.76 17.31 38.71
C TYR A 983 13.23 17.50 38.86
N GLN A 984 12.53 16.60 39.57
CA GLN A 984 11.10 16.74 39.88
C GLN A 984 10.79 17.96 40.77
N HIS A 985 11.74 18.44 41.57
CA HIS A 985 11.55 19.49 42.59
C HIS A 985 12.42 20.72 42.37
N GLN A 986 13.08 20.79 41.22
CA GLN A 986 13.88 21.93 40.78
C GLN A 986 13.71 22.09 39.26
N PRO A 987 12.51 22.48 38.78
CA PRO A 987 12.32 22.78 37.37
C PRO A 987 13.22 23.95 36.98
N ASN A 988 14.00 23.79 35.92
CA ASN A 988 14.85 24.85 35.42
C ASN A 988 13.98 25.87 34.65
N ARG A 989 14.21 27.16 34.85
CA ARG A 989 13.36 28.23 34.30
C ARG A 989 14.20 29.39 33.77
N MET A 990 13.67 30.09 32.77
CA MET A 990 14.25 31.36 32.30
C MET A 990 14.07 32.44 33.39
N GLY A 991 14.96 33.45 33.40
CA GLY A 991 15.05 34.48 34.44
C GLY A 991 15.56 33.98 35.82
N GLU A 992 15.14 32.80 36.27
CA GLU A 992 15.53 32.26 37.58
C GLU A 992 17.01 31.84 37.63
N TYR A 993 17.72 32.28 38.67
CA TYR A 993 19.09 31.87 39.00
C TYR A 993 19.30 31.90 40.52
N ASP A 994 19.85 30.84 41.09
CA ASP A 994 20.21 30.73 42.51
C ASP A 994 21.73 30.56 42.64
N ARG A 995 22.40 31.54 43.27
CA ARG A 995 23.86 31.52 43.48
C ARG A 995 24.35 30.32 44.29
N VAL A 996 23.48 29.71 45.11
CA VAL A 996 23.73 28.44 45.81
C VAL A 996 24.16 27.33 44.84
N ASN A 997 23.64 27.32 43.61
CA ASN A 997 23.94 26.26 42.64
C ASN A 997 25.40 26.25 42.19
N ASN A 998 26.14 27.35 42.33
CA ASN A 998 27.57 27.40 42.04
C ASN A 998 28.40 26.53 43.00
N GLY A 999 27.91 26.28 44.23
CA GLY A 999 28.56 25.38 45.20
C GLY A 999 28.11 23.92 45.10
N ARG A 1000 27.17 23.60 44.20
CA ARG A 1000 26.67 22.23 44.00
C ARG A 1000 27.58 21.45 43.08
N TYR A 1001 27.75 20.16 43.35
CA TYR A 1001 28.60 19.30 42.54
C TYR A 1001 28.08 19.24 41.08
N PRO A 1002 28.93 19.35 40.03
CA PRO A 1002 28.44 19.61 38.67
C PRO A 1002 27.59 18.49 38.03
N LEU A 1003 27.89 17.22 38.30
CA LEU A 1003 27.13 16.07 37.78
C LEU A 1003 26.28 15.43 38.89
N ARG A 1004 24.97 15.33 38.69
CA ARG A 1004 24.02 14.81 39.70
C ARG A 1004 22.95 13.95 39.05
N ASP A 1005 22.55 12.87 39.71
CA ASP A 1005 21.59 11.87 39.20
C ASP A 1005 20.14 12.37 39.15
N LEU A 1006 19.23 11.50 38.72
CA LEU A 1006 17.79 11.77 38.65
C LEU A 1006 17.15 12.16 40.00
N LEU A 1007 17.78 11.81 41.12
CA LEU A 1007 17.36 12.14 42.49
C LEU A 1007 18.09 13.38 43.03
N GLY A 1008 18.96 14.01 42.24
CA GLY A 1008 19.81 15.13 42.64
C GLY A 1008 21.04 14.73 43.46
N ARG A 1009 21.40 13.45 43.48
CA ARG A 1009 22.56 12.93 44.23
C ARG A 1009 23.84 13.12 43.41
N PRO A 1010 24.96 13.50 44.03
CA PRO A 1010 26.21 13.82 43.33
C PRO A 1010 26.89 12.57 42.76
N LEU A 1011 27.20 12.61 41.47
CA LEU A 1011 27.80 11.50 40.73
C LEU A 1011 29.31 11.66 40.63
N ARG A 1012 30.06 10.86 41.40
CA ARG A 1012 31.51 11.06 41.61
C ARG A 1012 32.33 10.70 40.38
N ILE A 1013 33.00 11.69 39.79
CA ILE A 1013 34.02 11.47 38.76
C ILE A 1013 35.23 10.77 39.43
N LYS A 1014 35.67 9.65 38.87
CA LYS A 1014 36.84 8.86 39.32
C LYS A 1014 38.06 9.07 38.43
N ARG A 1015 37.81 9.20 37.12
CA ARG A 1015 38.84 9.44 36.12
C ARG A 1015 38.39 10.51 35.14
N ILE A 1016 39.33 11.30 34.64
CA ILE A 1016 39.11 12.31 33.60
C ILE A 1016 40.20 12.18 32.53
N GLN A 1017 39.86 12.47 31.27
CA GLN A 1017 40.87 12.59 30.22
C GLN A 1017 41.83 13.74 30.55
N ARG A 1018 43.14 13.55 30.41
CA ARG A 1018 44.15 14.55 30.82
C ARG A 1018 43.99 15.89 30.10
N THR A 1019 43.61 15.83 28.84
CA THR A 1019 43.26 16.97 27.99
C THR A 1019 41.83 16.84 27.51
N SER A 1020 41.20 17.96 27.18
CA SER A 1020 39.93 17.95 26.48
C SER A 1020 40.04 17.27 25.11
N ASP A 1021 38.89 16.90 24.57
CA ASP A 1021 38.69 16.82 23.12
C ASP A 1021 39.02 18.19 22.48
N PRO A 1022 39.36 18.25 21.18
CA PRO A 1022 39.68 19.53 20.56
C PRO A 1022 38.46 20.48 20.59
N THR A 1023 38.70 21.79 20.65
CA THR A 1023 37.67 22.84 20.50
C THR A 1023 37.58 23.36 19.06
N GLY A 1024 36.62 24.25 18.76
CA GLY A 1024 36.38 24.75 17.40
C GLY A 1024 37.61 25.38 16.71
N SER A 1025 38.50 25.98 17.49
CA SER A 1025 39.81 26.52 17.12
C SER A 1025 40.90 25.48 16.91
N GLY A 1026 40.65 24.21 17.27
CA GLY A 1026 41.62 23.12 17.30
C GLY A 1026 42.46 23.05 18.58
N LEU A 1027 42.16 23.85 19.60
CA LEU A 1027 42.89 23.86 20.88
C LEU A 1027 42.49 22.70 21.79
N HIS A 1028 43.41 22.31 22.69
CA HIS A 1028 43.18 21.34 23.76
C HIS A 1028 43.48 21.99 25.11
N TYR A 1029 42.56 21.87 26.05
CA TYR A 1029 42.69 22.43 27.40
C TYR A 1029 43.06 21.34 28.43
N GLN A 1030 43.77 21.69 29.50
CA GLN A 1030 44.22 20.71 30.50
C GLN A 1030 43.16 20.49 31.57
N ALA A 1031 42.94 19.24 31.96
CA ALA A 1031 41.99 18.91 33.03
C ALA A 1031 42.38 19.54 34.38
N GLN A 1032 43.69 19.76 34.60
CA GLN A 1032 44.24 20.39 35.81
C GLN A 1032 43.57 21.75 36.11
N ASP A 1033 43.24 22.52 35.06
CA ASP A 1033 42.79 23.91 35.18
C ASP A 1033 41.31 23.98 35.64
N ILE A 1034 40.58 22.85 35.53
CA ILE A 1034 39.16 22.73 35.93
C ILE A 1034 38.96 21.88 37.20
N LEU A 1035 39.97 21.15 37.68
CA LEU A 1035 39.89 20.39 38.95
C LEU A 1035 39.44 21.23 40.16
N PRO A 1036 39.78 22.52 40.31
CA PRO A 1036 39.28 23.34 41.41
C PRO A 1036 37.74 23.40 41.49
N TYR A 1037 37.05 23.35 40.35
CA TYR A 1037 35.58 23.36 40.25
C TYR A 1037 34.94 21.98 40.49
N LEU A 1038 35.73 20.91 40.62
CA LEU A 1038 35.29 19.52 40.82
C LEU A 1038 35.46 19.04 42.28
N ARG A 1039 35.70 19.95 43.23
CA ARG A 1039 35.87 19.61 44.65
C ARG A 1039 34.53 19.22 45.27
N TRP A 1040 34.49 18.04 45.89
CA TRP A 1040 33.30 17.47 46.53
C TRP A 1040 33.09 17.98 47.97
N ASP A 1041 34.18 18.32 48.64
CA ASP A 1041 34.27 18.65 50.07
C ASP A 1041 34.06 20.14 50.37
N ASN A 1042 34.37 21.03 49.41
CA ASN A 1042 34.45 22.47 49.62
C ASN A 1042 33.48 23.27 48.73
N HIS A 1043 32.17 23.10 48.98
CA HIS A 1043 31.09 23.79 48.27
C HIS A 1043 31.25 25.32 48.21
N GLU A 1044 31.62 25.94 49.33
CA GLU A 1044 31.79 27.41 49.41
C GLU A 1044 32.99 27.88 48.57
N GLY A 1045 34.12 27.17 48.63
CA GLY A 1045 35.29 27.44 47.81
C GLY A 1045 35.00 27.30 46.31
N VAL A 1046 34.26 26.25 45.92
CA VAL A 1046 33.82 26.07 44.52
C VAL A 1046 32.90 27.22 44.09
N ALA A 1047 31.94 27.62 44.93
CA ALA A 1047 31.05 28.75 44.63
C ALA A 1047 31.82 30.07 44.43
N LYS A 1048 32.83 30.34 45.28
CA LYS A 1048 33.70 31.52 45.17
C LYS A 1048 34.51 31.54 43.88
N LEU A 1049 35.02 30.41 43.38
CA LEU A 1049 35.75 30.37 42.10
C LEU A 1049 34.93 30.86 40.89
N TYR A 1050 33.61 30.69 40.93
CA TYR A 1050 32.70 31.26 39.93
C TYR A 1050 32.49 32.75 40.16
N GLU A 1051 32.10 33.15 41.37
CA GLU A 1051 31.77 34.54 41.68
C GLU A 1051 32.98 35.48 41.62
N GLU A 1052 34.20 34.98 41.88
CA GLU A 1052 35.47 35.68 41.67
C GLU A 1052 35.71 36.14 40.22
N LYS A 1053 35.05 35.51 39.25
CA LYS A 1053 35.24 35.75 37.81
C LYS A 1053 34.00 36.30 37.14
N LEU A 1054 32.82 35.98 37.68
CA LEU A 1054 31.53 36.14 37.01
C LEU A 1054 30.53 36.92 37.87
N LEU A 1055 29.61 37.61 37.20
CA LEU A 1055 28.46 38.29 37.77
C LEU A 1055 27.24 38.04 36.89
N VAL A 1056 26.06 37.83 37.49
CA VAL A 1056 24.78 37.87 36.78
C VAL A 1056 24.20 39.26 36.92
N ARG A 1057 23.79 39.87 35.81
CA ARG A 1057 22.93 41.08 35.79
C ARG A 1057 21.76 40.89 34.82
N ALA A 1058 20.85 41.85 34.78
CA ALA A 1058 19.80 41.88 33.77
C ALA A 1058 20.36 42.38 32.42
N PHE A 1059 19.92 41.77 31.33
CA PHE A 1059 20.21 42.20 29.96
C PHE A 1059 19.35 43.41 29.60
N THR A 1060 19.98 44.47 29.08
CA THR A 1060 19.33 45.75 28.77
C THR A 1060 19.27 46.01 27.27
N ALA A 1061 18.58 47.08 26.87
CA ALA A 1061 18.59 47.55 25.48
C ALA A 1061 19.98 48.05 25.01
N GLU A 1062 20.92 48.33 25.93
CA GLU A 1062 22.29 48.75 25.61
C GLU A 1062 23.23 47.54 25.40
N ASP A 1063 22.89 46.37 25.95
CA ASP A 1063 23.62 45.11 25.74
C ASP A 1063 23.28 44.44 24.39
N ALA A 1064 22.19 44.87 23.74
CA ALA A 1064 21.68 44.32 22.49
C ALA A 1064 22.54 44.73 21.26
N LYS A 1065 23.29 43.78 20.72
CA LYS A 1065 24.16 43.97 19.54
C LYS A 1065 23.43 43.70 18.22
N PHE A 1066 22.31 42.96 18.25
CA PHE A 1066 21.50 42.62 17.08
C PHE A 1066 19.99 42.82 17.34
N PRO A 1067 19.16 43.17 16.33
CA PRO A 1067 17.72 43.37 16.50
C PRO A 1067 16.96 42.16 17.09
N GLN A 1068 17.46 40.95 16.85
CA GLN A 1068 16.92 39.70 17.39
C GLN A 1068 17.04 39.62 18.93
N GLU A 1069 18.06 40.25 19.52
CA GLU A 1069 18.34 40.25 20.96
C GLU A 1069 17.35 41.10 21.78
N GLN A 1070 16.41 41.81 21.15
CA GLN A 1070 15.32 42.52 21.85
C GLN A 1070 14.48 41.59 22.74
N SER A 1071 14.36 40.31 22.37
CA SER A 1071 13.69 39.28 23.17
C SER A 1071 14.47 38.82 24.42
N MET A 1072 15.71 39.27 24.59
CA MET A 1072 16.53 39.00 25.79
C MET A 1072 16.40 40.08 26.87
N ILE A 1073 15.75 41.21 26.60
CA ILE A 1073 15.66 42.33 27.55
C ILE A 1073 14.94 41.88 28.84
N GLY A 1074 15.56 42.14 29.99
CA GLY A 1074 15.10 41.69 31.30
C GLY A 1074 15.54 40.28 31.70
N GLN A 1075 16.08 39.47 30.78
CA GLN A 1075 16.63 38.15 31.09
C GLN A 1075 17.96 38.25 31.84
N ALA A 1076 18.33 37.17 32.53
CA ALA A 1076 19.65 37.05 33.15
C ALA A 1076 20.75 36.90 32.09
N MET A 1077 21.78 37.74 32.16
CA MET A 1077 23.04 37.65 31.40
C MET A 1077 24.22 37.47 32.35
N VAL A 1078 25.33 36.92 31.86
CA VAL A 1078 26.57 36.76 32.61
C VAL A 1078 27.63 37.72 32.07
N VAL A 1079 28.27 38.47 32.95
CA VAL A 1079 29.41 39.36 32.63
C VAL A 1079 30.67 38.95 33.40
N ALA A 1080 31.83 39.29 32.86
CA ALA A 1080 33.11 39.16 33.55
C ALA A 1080 33.20 40.17 34.71
N ARG A 1081 33.29 39.70 35.96
CA ARG A 1081 33.39 40.58 37.15
C ARG A 1081 34.76 41.28 37.27
N LYS A 1082 35.80 40.69 36.68
CA LYS A 1082 37.17 41.21 36.61
C LYS A 1082 37.76 40.91 35.23
N PRO A 1083 38.86 41.56 34.81
CA PRO A 1083 39.52 41.21 33.56
C PRO A 1083 40.00 39.75 33.57
N LEU A 1084 39.64 38.99 32.54
CA LEU A 1084 40.01 37.58 32.34
C LEU A 1084 41.01 37.47 31.20
N LYS A 1085 41.98 36.57 31.31
CA LYS A 1085 43.01 36.37 30.27
C LYS A 1085 42.63 35.28 29.29
N ALA A 1086 43.12 35.34 28.05
CA ALA A 1086 42.98 34.25 27.07
C ALA A 1086 43.50 32.90 27.59
N GLY A 1087 42.74 31.82 27.37
CA GLY A 1087 43.04 30.47 27.85
C GLY A 1087 42.67 30.21 29.33
N GLU A 1088 42.10 31.17 30.04
CA GLU A 1088 41.70 31.02 31.44
C GLU A 1088 40.40 30.19 31.57
N ALA A 1089 40.40 29.18 32.45
CA ALA A 1089 39.19 28.43 32.78
C ALA A 1089 38.20 29.30 33.57
N ILE A 1090 37.00 29.52 33.04
CA ILE A 1090 35.94 30.30 33.73
C ILE A 1090 35.01 29.40 34.57
N GLY A 1091 34.94 28.10 34.28
CA GLY A 1091 34.26 27.12 35.11
C GLY A 1091 33.72 25.89 34.38
N VAL A 1092 32.95 25.08 35.10
CA VAL A 1092 32.37 23.80 34.63
C VAL A 1092 30.85 23.92 34.54
N TYR A 1093 30.22 23.28 33.56
CA TYR A 1093 28.77 23.22 33.45
C TYR A 1093 28.18 22.31 34.54
N GLY A 1094 27.30 22.85 35.38
CA GLY A 1094 26.69 22.13 36.51
C GLY A 1094 25.18 22.03 36.39
N GLY A 1095 24.62 20.86 36.73
CA GLY A 1095 23.19 20.59 36.59
C GLY A 1095 22.70 19.28 37.20
N ASN A 1096 21.42 19.00 37.02
CA ASN A 1096 20.79 17.70 37.33
C ASN A 1096 20.64 16.87 36.05
N PHE A 1097 20.80 15.54 36.14
CA PHE A 1097 20.36 14.63 35.09
C PHE A 1097 18.82 14.62 35.05
N ILE A 1098 18.28 14.63 33.84
CA ILE A 1098 16.85 14.52 33.54
C ILE A 1098 16.65 13.63 32.30
N PRO A 1099 15.58 12.83 32.19
CA PRO A 1099 15.28 12.10 30.96
C PRO A 1099 14.88 13.10 29.86
N PHE A 1100 15.41 12.94 28.66
CA PHE A 1100 15.26 13.92 27.58
C PHE A 1100 13.80 14.18 27.17
N HIS A 1101 12.92 13.19 27.30
CA HIS A 1101 11.49 13.38 27.05
C HIS A 1101 10.80 14.22 28.12
N VAL A 1102 11.23 14.17 29.39
CA VAL A 1102 10.69 15.02 30.45
C VAL A 1102 11.18 16.46 30.28
N SER A 1103 12.47 16.63 29.96
CA SER A 1103 13.03 17.93 29.55
C SER A 1103 12.27 18.52 28.35
N SER A 1104 11.99 17.69 27.33
CA SER A 1104 11.19 18.09 26.16
C SER A 1104 9.74 18.43 26.50
N ALA A 1105 9.12 17.71 27.46
CA ALA A 1105 7.76 17.98 27.90
C ALA A 1105 7.62 19.29 28.67
N ARG A 1106 8.63 19.62 29.49
CA ARG A 1106 8.68 20.84 30.32
C ARG A 1106 9.19 22.06 29.56
N LYS A 1107 9.83 21.87 28.40
CA LYS A 1107 10.68 22.86 27.72
C LYS A 1107 11.79 23.40 28.64
N ASP A 1108 12.43 22.51 29.40
CA ASP A 1108 13.56 22.86 30.28
C ASP A 1108 14.62 23.63 29.47
N PRO A 1109 15.01 24.86 29.89
CA PRO A 1109 16.08 25.62 29.24
C PRO A 1109 17.45 25.07 29.64
N PHE A 1110 18.49 25.51 28.92
CA PHE A 1110 19.89 25.23 29.26
C PHE A 1110 20.21 23.71 29.34
N VAL A 1111 19.80 22.96 28.31
CA VAL A 1111 19.95 21.50 28.23
C VAL A 1111 21.11 21.11 27.31
N ILE A 1112 22.03 20.31 27.84
CA ILE A 1112 23.26 19.89 27.13
C ILE A 1112 23.46 18.38 27.09
N ASP A 1113 24.33 17.94 26.19
CA ASP A 1113 24.76 16.54 26.09
C ASP A 1113 25.69 16.10 27.23
N ILE A 1114 25.63 14.81 27.54
CA ILE A 1114 26.48 14.14 28.54
C ILE A 1114 26.99 12.76 28.09
N LEU A 1115 26.67 12.31 26.87
CA LEU A 1115 27.14 11.02 26.35
C LEU A 1115 28.21 11.24 25.28
N PRO A 1116 29.37 10.55 25.33
CA PRO A 1116 30.53 10.83 24.47
C PRO A 1116 30.22 10.67 22.97
N ASP A 1117 29.43 9.65 22.63
CA ASP A 1117 28.62 9.63 21.43
C ASP A 1117 27.16 9.48 21.89
N PRO A 1118 26.21 10.29 21.40
CA PRO A 1118 24.80 9.98 21.55
C PRO A 1118 24.45 8.83 20.58
N PRO A 1119 24.19 7.61 21.09
CA PRO A 1119 24.07 6.42 20.24
C PRO A 1119 22.98 6.58 19.17
N THR A 1120 23.38 6.45 17.91
CA THR A 1120 22.51 6.40 16.74
C THR A 1120 21.73 5.08 16.75
N GLY A 1121 20.62 5.07 17.48
CA GLY A 1121 19.77 3.89 17.66
C GLY A 1121 19.12 3.79 19.04
N ARG A 1122 19.56 4.57 20.06
CA ARG A 1122 18.72 4.72 21.26
C ARG A 1122 17.48 5.57 20.95
N PRO A 1123 16.34 5.31 21.61
CA PRO A 1123 15.20 6.20 21.53
C PRO A 1123 15.60 7.58 22.08
N LYS A 1124 15.20 8.67 21.41
CA LYS A 1124 15.46 10.03 21.93
C LYS A 1124 15.01 10.19 23.39
N TRP A 1125 13.92 9.53 23.79
CA TRP A 1125 13.34 9.63 25.13
C TRP A 1125 14.16 8.93 26.24
N ASP A 1126 14.89 7.84 25.96
CA ASP A 1126 15.68 7.10 26.98
C ASP A 1126 17.02 7.81 27.30
N ARG A 1127 17.36 8.83 26.53
CA ARG A 1127 18.58 9.61 26.71
C ARG A 1127 18.52 10.41 28.02
N LEU A 1128 19.53 10.25 28.86
CA LEU A 1128 19.81 11.19 29.95
C LEU A 1128 20.50 12.44 29.38
N VAL A 1129 20.08 13.62 29.85
CA VAL A 1129 20.67 14.92 29.52
C VAL A 1129 20.85 15.74 30.81
N LEU A 1130 21.69 16.77 30.75
CA LEU A 1130 21.96 17.66 31.89
C LEU A 1130 21.18 18.97 31.72
N THR A 1131 20.29 19.29 32.67
CA THR A 1131 19.62 20.60 32.76
C THR A 1131 20.43 21.50 33.69
N GLY A 1132 21.01 22.58 33.14
CA GLY A 1132 22.04 23.40 33.79
C GLY A 1132 21.48 24.40 34.80
N ASP A 1133 21.99 24.40 36.03
CA ASP A 1133 21.49 25.24 37.13
C ASP A 1133 22.52 26.19 37.76
N ASN A 1134 23.82 26.06 37.43
CA ASN A 1134 24.88 26.98 37.87
C ASN A 1134 25.09 28.17 36.90
N ILE A 1135 25.90 29.17 37.28
CA ILE A 1135 26.08 30.42 36.51
C ILE A 1135 26.53 30.21 35.07
N ILE A 1136 27.34 29.18 34.79
CA ILE A 1136 27.81 28.84 33.43
C ILE A 1136 26.65 28.53 32.49
N SER A 1137 25.56 27.94 33.00
CA SER A 1137 24.36 27.67 32.20
C SER A 1137 23.66 28.96 31.72
N ARG A 1138 23.79 30.06 32.47
CA ARG A 1138 23.12 31.34 32.18
C ARG A 1138 23.84 32.21 31.14
N ILE A 1139 25.00 31.75 30.63
CA ILE A 1139 25.68 32.31 29.46
C ILE A 1139 24.84 31.95 28.22
N ASN A 1140 24.02 32.87 27.69
CA ASN A 1140 22.87 32.53 26.82
C ASN A 1140 22.70 33.33 25.51
N SER A 1141 23.50 34.37 25.29
CA SER A 1141 23.48 35.25 24.10
C SER A 1141 24.48 34.82 23.01
N ILE A 1142 24.57 35.53 21.86
CA ILE A 1142 25.24 35.01 20.66
C ILE A 1142 26.71 35.49 20.49
N PHE A 1143 27.63 34.52 20.48
CA PHE A 1143 29.11 34.57 20.22
C PHE A 1143 30.02 35.33 21.22
N GLU A 1144 30.94 34.61 21.90
CA GLU A 1144 32.40 34.65 21.57
C GLU A 1144 33.35 33.66 22.32
N TYR A 1145 32.84 32.61 23.00
CA TYR A 1145 33.68 31.74 23.87
C TYR A 1145 33.68 30.25 23.49
N GLU A 1146 34.72 29.51 23.88
CA GLU A 1146 34.87 28.08 23.63
C GLU A 1146 34.56 27.23 24.87
N GLY A 1147 33.82 26.15 24.62
CA GLY A 1147 33.57 25.08 25.58
C GLY A 1147 34.31 23.82 25.14
N ALA A 1148 35.02 23.21 26.07
CA ALA A 1148 35.84 22.03 25.89
C ALA A 1148 35.18 20.82 26.55
N LEU A 1149 35.14 19.70 25.83
CA LEU A 1149 34.62 18.42 26.31
C LEU A 1149 35.72 17.61 26.99
N PHE A 1150 35.42 17.05 28.15
CA PHE A 1150 36.28 16.12 28.88
C PHE A 1150 35.53 14.80 29.13
N PRO A 1151 35.92 13.71 28.45
CA PRO A 1151 35.43 12.38 28.79
C PRO A 1151 35.83 11.97 30.22
N VAL A 1152 34.84 11.53 31.00
CA VAL A 1152 34.96 11.21 32.43
C VAL A 1152 34.39 9.83 32.76
N ASP A 1153 35.04 9.09 33.65
CA ASP A 1153 34.49 7.87 34.25
C ASP A 1153 33.82 8.21 35.59
N VAL A 1154 32.54 7.87 35.72
CA VAL A 1154 31.67 8.29 36.83
C VAL A 1154 31.17 7.08 37.61
N GLU A 1155 31.31 7.11 38.93
CA GLU A 1155 30.77 6.09 39.84
C GLU A 1155 29.27 6.31 40.08
N ILE A 1156 28.46 5.45 39.47
CA ILE A 1156 26.98 5.50 39.53
C ILE A 1156 26.40 4.46 40.50
N ALA A 1157 27.20 3.46 40.87
CA ALA A 1157 26.95 2.50 41.94
C ALA A 1157 28.32 1.99 42.42
N LYS A 1158 28.36 1.38 43.61
CA LYS A 1158 29.62 0.84 44.14
C LYS A 1158 30.25 -0.12 43.12
N ASP A 1159 31.52 0.11 42.80
CA ASP A 1159 32.33 -0.66 41.84
C ASP A 1159 31.78 -0.67 40.38
N ARG A 1160 30.83 0.22 40.02
CA ARG A 1160 30.29 0.38 38.66
C ARG A 1160 30.56 1.80 38.11
N LEU A 1161 31.37 1.86 37.06
CA LEU A 1161 31.71 3.08 36.33
C LEU A 1161 30.95 3.16 35.00
N GLU A 1162 30.55 4.37 34.60
CA GLU A 1162 30.03 4.69 33.26
C GLU A 1162 30.75 5.93 32.69
N SER A 1163 30.87 5.98 31.35
CA SER A 1163 31.51 7.09 30.63
C SER A 1163 30.52 8.21 30.35
N TYR A 1164 30.83 9.44 30.77
CA TYR A 1164 30.06 10.65 30.48
C TYR A 1164 30.95 11.75 29.90
N LEU A 1165 30.34 12.81 29.37
CA LEU A 1165 30.99 14.06 29.00
C LEU A 1165 30.83 15.10 30.10
N LEU A 1166 31.95 15.74 30.48
CA LEU A 1166 31.97 16.95 31.29
C LEU A 1166 32.26 18.15 30.38
N SER A 1167 31.40 19.17 30.43
CA SER A 1167 31.59 20.41 29.66
C SER A 1167 32.22 21.49 30.53
N ALA A 1168 33.34 22.07 30.08
CA ALA A 1168 34.03 23.16 30.79
C ALA A 1168 34.38 24.31 29.85
N PHE A 1169 34.58 25.51 30.39
CA PHE A 1169 34.62 26.75 29.61
C PHE A 1169 35.89 27.53 29.80
N PHE A 1170 36.40 28.04 28.69
CA PHE A 1170 37.66 28.76 28.60
C PHE A 1170 37.51 30.02 27.75
N THR A 1171 38.28 31.04 28.11
CA THR A 1171 38.36 32.27 27.33
C THR A 1171 39.16 32.06 26.03
N THR A 1172 38.68 32.64 24.94
CA THR A 1172 39.31 32.61 23.60
C THR A 1172 40.28 33.77 23.39
N ARG A 1173 40.04 34.88 24.08
CA ARG A 1173 40.80 36.14 24.08
C ARG A 1173 40.80 36.74 25.49
N ASP A 1174 41.51 37.85 25.67
CA ASP A 1174 41.38 38.67 26.87
C ASP A 1174 39.97 39.33 26.90
N ILE A 1175 39.40 39.45 28.10
CA ILE A 1175 38.04 39.94 28.34
C ILE A 1175 38.10 41.06 29.40
N PRO A 1176 37.71 42.30 29.08
CA PRO A 1176 37.47 43.38 30.05
C PRO A 1176 36.43 43.05 31.14
N ALA A 1177 36.44 43.80 32.24
CA ALA A 1177 35.38 43.72 33.26
C ALA A 1177 34.07 44.36 32.75
N ASP A 1178 32.93 43.86 33.26
CA ASP A 1178 31.55 44.10 32.81
C ASP A 1178 31.26 43.75 31.34
N GLU A 1179 32.21 43.13 30.63
CA GLU A 1179 31.95 42.58 29.30
C GLU A 1179 31.17 41.26 29.37
N GLU A 1180 30.18 41.14 28.49
CA GLU A 1180 29.26 40.02 28.41
C GLU A 1180 29.92 38.70 27.94
N LEU A 1181 29.58 37.61 28.62
CA LEU A 1181 29.86 36.25 28.18
C LEU A 1181 28.70 35.69 27.35
N ARG A 1182 29.02 35.15 26.17
CA ARG A 1182 28.07 34.85 25.08
C ARG A 1182 28.26 33.43 24.49
N TRP A 1183 27.21 32.61 24.45
CA TRP A 1183 27.25 31.21 24.05
C TRP A 1183 25.98 30.75 23.28
N ASN A 1184 26.17 30.45 21.99
CA ASN A 1184 25.12 30.03 21.06
C ASN A 1184 24.58 28.59 21.34
N TYR A 1185 23.41 28.47 21.96
CA TYR A 1185 22.88 27.19 22.50
C TYR A 1185 22.49 26.03 21.54
N GLY A 1186 22.42 26.10 20.21
CA GLY A 1186 22.08 27.25 19.38
C GLY A 1186 20.59 27.21 19.04
N TYR A 1187 19.85 28.20 19.53
CA TYR A 1187 18.45 28.38 19.22
C TYR A 1187 18.29 29.01 17.82
N THR A 1188 17.27 28.61 17.05
CA THR A 1188 16.87 29.34 15.83
C THR A 1188 16.25 30.69 16.19
N GLU A 1189 16.13 31.65 15.27
CA GLU A 1189 15.49 32.94 15.58
C GLU A 1189 14.05 32.79 16.13
N GLU A 1190 13.30 31.85 15.57
CA GLU A 1190 11.96 31.45 16.05
C GLU A 1190 12.04 30.74 17.41
N GLY A 1191 13.06 29.90 17.62
CA GLY A 1191 13.37 29.28 18.91
C GLY A 1191 13.68 30.30 20.00
N ILE A 1192 14.43 31.37 19.69
CA ILE A 1192 14.72 32.46 20.63
C ILE A 1192 13.40 33.16 20.98
N ARG A 1193 12.64 33.63 19.99
CA ARG A 1193 11.35 34.32 20.23
C ARG A 1193 10.37 33.46 21.05
N SER A 1194 10.25 32.18 20.73
CA SER A 1194 9.33 31.26 21.43
C SER A 1194 9.83 30.72 22.79
N THR A 1195 11.07 31.03 23.19
CA THR A 1195 11.66 30.60 24.48
C THR A 1195 11.99 31.77 25.42
N PHE A 1196 12.21 32.98 24.90
CA PHE A 1196 12.64 34.15 25.70
C PHE A 1196 11.64 35.31 25.74
N ALA A 1197 10.64 35.37 24.85
CA ALA A 1197 9.57 36.38 24.96
C ALA A 1197 8.77 36.21 26.26
N GLU A 1198 8.25 37.32 26.80
CA GLU A 1198 7.25 37.25 27.87
C GLU A 1198 6.02 36.46 27.40
N PRO A 1199 5.38 35.66 28.26
CA PRO A 1199 4.10 35.06 27.93
C PRO A 1199 3.06 36.17 27.74
N GLU A 1200 2.33 36.14 26.62
CA GLU A 1200 1.18 37.03 26.43
C GLU A 1200 0.21 36.81 27.58
N THR A 1201 -0.08 37.87 28.33
CA THR A 1201 -1.03 37.85 29.44
C THR A 1201 -2.45 37.90 28.89
N ASP A 1202 -2.97 36.72 28.53
CA ASP A 1202 -4.39 36.51 28.20
C ASP A 1202 -5.30 37.19 29.23
N LEU A 1203 -6.22 38.03 28.73
CA LEU A 1203 -7.06 38.96 29.50
C LEU A 1203 -8.52 38.89 29.04
#